data_AF-A0A938Y3C0-F1
#
_entry.id   AF-A0A938Y3C0-F1
#
_cell.length_a   1.000
_cell.length_b   1.000
_cell.length_c   1.000
_cell.angle_alpha   90.00
_cell.angle_beta   90.00
_cell.angle_gamma   90.00
#
_symmetry.space_group_name_H-M   'P 1'
#
loop_
_entity.id
_entity.type
_entity.pdbx_description
1 polymer ?
#
loop_
_entity_poly.entity_id
_entity_poly.type
_entity_poly.pdbx_seq_one_letter_code
_entity_poly.pdbx_strand_id
1 'polypeptide(L)'
;MGPDISPSTGPVAPDAVPWRSRYRRKVAVVDLVALLAAATGAWLLRFESGLGGEVDALRGAAGVSHLVLSVVIALLWWLVLAWIQSRDLIVVGRSLDELRAIARATAVMVGLLGSAALLFAVTPSRGYLAGVFGLGVPLLLLGRGLLRRGLQRQRQRGRSQARVLVIGTLRSARRVARTFRTDPVQGYQVTGVWTPDSAADEESLLTLPTDEPRPWIPVLGSTHEVLEAVAVAAADTVIVTDSEQLGPDGLSSLAWSLESLGVDLLVSPNVVGVAPPRISIRDISNVPYVHIESPRSKAAAGLRKLSLGRVLSAVALVGLSPLLAGIALGVRLSGPGPVLERHRRVGAGGTPYSLHQFRITRPGASSTGRPEALDVTDDPRLTRFGAFLRRYGLDELPQLFNVLRGEMSLIGPRPLSPEQYASIPEAHAQRRLLVRPGVMGVWRTTGETVPTVEEMTRLDLEYVDNWSLTSDLGIGLLLARRLVSRFFLLRVVRRWQARLLAGSPDSAVRLRLDARGEVRLNDYPLFTGSLVALLEKVEDLLALRRPTLMVTTNVDQILDLERQAKTVDVYDAADVIVLDGMPVVQLARMLGADDVHRHTGADLLPLLAAESVARRWRIAVMGGADDVAQRAVAALRTAHPGTTIDAVDFPLLDGLEDPASLKVIEDLRVLDPDIVFVCLGAPKQELWYLQWRELLPPALYIGAGAAVDFAAQQVTRAPVVLQRLGLEWTWRLAQEPRRLAGRYLAKGPRFLWVIGRSLLRRDGAQQDYRG
;
A
#
# COMPACT_ATOMS: atom_id res chain seq x y z
N MET A 1 -47.86 -26.18 31.70
CA MET A 1 -47.79 -24.72 31.48
C MET A 1 -46.53 -24.46 30.68
N GLY A 2 -46.63 -24.45 29.34
CA GLY A 2 -45.52 -24.00 28.50
C GLY A 2 -45.32 -22.50 28.70
N PRO A 3 -44.08 -21.98 28.60
CA PRO A 3 -43.85 -20.55 28.66
C PRO A 3 -44.58 -19.90 27.48
N ASP A 4 -45.40 -18.89 27.78
CA ASP A 4 -46.05 -18.05 26.78
C ASP A 4 -44.97 -17.30 25.99
N ILE A 5 -44.68 -17.77 24.77
CA ILE A 5 -43.76 -17.15 23.81
C ILE A 5 -44.54 -16.25 22.86
N SER A 6 -45.53 -15.52 23.37
CA SER A 6 -46.11 -14.40 22.62
C SER A 6 -44.98 -13.44 22.25
N PRO A 7 -44.78 -13.10 20.95
CA PRO A 7 -43.83 -12.08 20.57
C PRO A 7 -44.27 -10.81 21.27
N SER A 8 -43.44 -10.29 22.17
CA SER A 8 -43.71 -9.01 22.79
C SER A 8 -43.74 -7.98 21.66
N THR A 9 -44.93 -7.62 21.20
CA THR A 9 -45.21 -6.52 20.27
C THR A 9 -44.98 -5.15 20.92
N GLY A 10 -44.26 -5.11 22.04
CA GLY A 10 -43.70 -3.90 22.58
C GLY A 10 -42.67 -3.32 21.61
N PRO A 11 -42.67 -2.00 21.39
CA PRO A 11 -41.69 -1.36 20.51
C PRO A 11 -40.29 -1.82 20.93
N VAL A 12 -39.48 -2.23 19.94
CA VAL A 12 -38.06 -2.56 20.08
C VAL A 12 -37.45 -1.66 21.14
N ALA A 13 -37.09 -2.22 22.30
CA ALA A 13 -36.60 -1.42 23.42
C ALA A 13 -35.49 -0.48 22.90
N PRO A 14 -35.66 0.84 22.98
CA PRO A 14 -34.88 1.82 22.20
C PRO A 14 -33.41 1.95 22.64
N ASP A 15 -32.88 1.02 23.44
CA ASP A 15 -31.61 1.12 24.15
C ASP A 15 -30.42 0.36 23.53
N ALA A 16 -30.58 -0.39 22.43
CA ALA A 16 -29.46 -1.05 21.76
C ALA A 16 -28.51 -0.06 21.04
N VAL A 17 -29.06 1.00 20.42
CA VAL A 17 -28.33 2.02 19.66
C VAL A 17 -27.77 3.21 20.51
N PRO A 18 -28.38 3.65 21.63
CA PRO A 18 -27.95 4.85 22.33
C PRO A 18 -26.62 4.75 23.08
N TRP A 19 -26.25 3.60 23.67
CA TRP A 19 -25.11 3.59 24.61
C TRP A 19 -23.77 3.87 23.91
N ARG A 20 -23.57 3.33 22.69
CA ARG A 20 -22.40 3.58 21.85
C ARG A 20 -22.23 5.07 21.55
N SER A 21 -23.31 5.73 21.13
CA SER A 21 -23.30 7.16 20.80
C SER A 21 -23.18 8.05 22.05
N ARG A 22 -23.82 7.69 23.16
CA ARG A 22 -23.71 8.35 24.46
C ARG A 22 -22.27 8.25 24.98
N TYR A 23 -21.63 7.09 24.87
CA TYR A 23 -20.25 6.88 25.31
C TYR A 23 -19.25 7.67 24.46
N ARG A 24 -19.37 7.66 23.12
CA ARG A 24 -18.56 8.50 22.22
C ARG A 24 -18.67 9.99 22.56
N ARG A 25 -19.89 10.47 22.85
CA ARG A 25 -20.12 11.85 23.31
C ARG A 25 -19.46 12.13 24.66
N LYS A 26 -19.56 11.22 25.63
CA LYS A 26 -18.87 11.35 26.93
C LYS A 26 -17.35 11.44 26.76
N VAL A 27 -16.76 10.60 25.92
CA VAL A 27 -15.31 10.68 25.60
C VAL A 27 -14.97 12.03 25.00
N ALA A 28 -15.76 12.54 24.06
CA ALA A 28 -15.52 13.85 23.45
C ALA A 28 -15.58 15.00 24.46
N VAL A 29 -16.54 14.98 25.39
CA VAL A 29 -16.66 16.00 26.45
C VAL A 29 -15.50 15.91 27.43
N VAL A 30 -15.15 14.70 27.90
CA VAL A 30 -14.01 14.50 28.82
C VAL A 30 -12.69 14.90 28.17
N ASP A 31 -12.47 14.57 26.88
CA ASP A 31 -11.30 15.02 26.13
C ASP A 31 -11.23 16.56 26.11
N LEU A 32 -12.34 17.25 25.85
CA LEU A 32 -12.38 18.72 25.80
C LEU A 32 -12.05 19.34 27.17
N VAL A 33 -12.66 18.83 28.23
CA VAL A 33 -12.41 19.29 29.60
C VAL A 33 -10.95 19.06 30.00
N ALA A 34 -10.39 17.89 29.69
CA ALA A 34 -8.99 17.58 29.95
C ALA A 34 -8.03 18.53 29.22
N LEU A 35 -8.32 18.85 27.96
CA LEU A 35 -7.50 19.75 27.15
C LEU A 35 -7.59 21.20 27.62
N LEU A 36 -8.79 21.68 27.97
CA LEU A 36 -8.97 23.00 28.55
C LEU A 36 -8.26 23.11 29.91
N ALA A 37 -8.40 22.09 30.78
CA ALA A 37 -7.70 22.03 32.06
C ALA A 37 -6.17 22.02 31.90
N ALA A 38 -5.65 21.28 30.91
CA ALA A 38 -4.22 21.28 30.59
C ALA A 38 -3.73 22.64 30.10
N ALA A 39 -4.51 23.30 29.24
CA ALA A 39 -4.15 24.62 28.71
C ALA A 39 -4.17 25.69 29.81
N THR A 40 -5.22 25.69 30.65
CA THR A 40 -5.31 26.59 31.82
C THR A 40 -4.22 26.29 32.84
N GLY A 41 -3.97 25.02 33.17
CA GLY A 41 -2.91 24.62 34.10
C GLY A 41 -1.52 25.02 33.62
N ALA A 42 -1.23 24.84 32.32
CA ALA A 42 0.03 25.27 31.72
C ALA A 42 0.17 26.81 31.70
N TRP A 43 -0.95 27.53 31.53
CA TRP A 43 -0.97 28.98 31.62
C TRP A 43 -0.66 29.45 33.05
N LEU A 44 -1.35 28.91 34.07
CA LEU A 44 -1.11 29.23 35.49
C LEU A 44 0.33 28.94 35.92
N LEU A 45 0.84 27.75 35.58
CA LEU A 45 2.22 27.32 35.91
C LEU A 45 3.31 28.14 35.20
N ARG A 46 2.98 28.87 34.13
CA ARG A 46 3.98 29.64 33.37
C ARG A 46 3.89 31.14 33.63
N PHE A 47 2.70 31.67 33.87
CA PHE A 47 2.45 33.12 33.95
C PHE A 47 2.07 33.60 35.36
N GLU A 48 1.53 32.75 36.25
CA GLU A 48 1.20 33.15 37.62
C GLU A 48 2.24 32.68 38.66
N SER A 49 2.88 31.53 38.47
CA SER A 49 3.78 30.96 39.49
C SER A 49 5.20 31.56 39.51
N GLY A 50 5.46 32.65 38.79
CA GLY A 50 6.77 33.32 38.77
C GLY A 50 7.93 32.53 38.14
N LEU A 51 7.68 31.31 37.63
CA LEU A 51 8.71 30.38 37.12
C LEU A 51 9.25 30.69 35.73
N GLY A 52 8.79 31.76 35.10
CA GLY A 52 9.49 32.24 33.92
C GLY A 52 9.46 33.74 33.82
N GLY A 53 10.64 34.28 33.56
CA GLY A 53 10.98 35.70 33.67
C GLY A 53 10.00 36.64 32.99
N GLU A 54 10.08 37.90 33.43
CA GLU A 54 9.28 39.04 32.97
C GLU A 54 9.19 39.06 31.44
N VAL A 55 8.00 38.76 30.92
CA VAL A 55 7.63 39.04 29.53
C VAL A 55 6.17 39.48 29.55
N ASP A 56 5.95 40.68 29.00
CA ASP A 56 4.68 41.41 28.82
C ASP A 56 3.43 40.53 28.89
N ALA A 57 2.76 40.57 30.05
CA ALA A 57 1.70 39.65 30.47
C ALA A 57 0.42 39.66 29.61
N LEU A 58 0.32 40.46 28.53
CA LEU A 58 -0.94 40.64 27.80
C LEU A 58 -0.85 40.65 26.27
N ARG A 59 0.34 40.66 25.65
CA ARG A 59 0.46 40.72 24.18
C ARG A 59 1.53 39.77 23.65
N GLY A 60 1.09 38.65 23.05
CA GLY A 60 1.94 37.93 22.10
C GLY A 60 2.25 38.83 20.89
N ALA A 61 3.27 38.49 20.10
CA ALA A 61 3.76 39.26 18.93
C ALA A 61 2.69 39.65 17.87
N ALA A 62 1.46 39.14 17.98
CA ALA A 62 0.31 39.43 17.11
C ALA A 62 -0.90 40.09 17.84
N GLY A 63 -0.78 40.50 19.11
CA GLY A 63 -1.86 41.14 19.87
C GLY A 63 -2.97 40.21 20.37
N VAL A 64 -2.83 38.88 20.19
CA VAL A 64 -3.78 37.87 20.68
C VAL A 64 -3.48 37.52 22.14
N SER A 65 -4.49 37.52 22.99
CA SER A 65 -4.33 37.14 24.41
C SER A 65 -3.94 35.67 24.55
N HIS A 66 -3.06 35.36 25.51
CA HIS A 66 -2.61 33.98 25.77
C HIS A 66 -3.76 33.05 26.14
N LEU A 67 -4.84 33.57 26.74
CA LEU A 67 -6.08 32.84 27.01
C LEU A 67 -6.79 32.42 25.72
N VAL A 68 -6.94 33.33 24.75
CA VAL A 68 -7.54 32.99 23.44
C VAL A 68 -6.70 31.95 22.73
N LEU A 69 -5.36 32.10 22.76
CA LEU A 69 -4.45 31.11 22.19
C LEU A 69 -4.59 29.73 22.86
N SER A 70 -4.77 29.70 24.19
CA SER A 70 -4.98 28.47 24.97
C SER A 70 -6.25 27.73 24.55
N VAL A 71 -7.36 28.46 24.42
CA VAL A 71 -8.64 27.92 23.96
C VAL A 71 -8.54 27.42 22.51
N VAL A 72 -7.89 28.18 21.62
CA VAL A 72 -7.68 27.78 20.23
C VAL A 72 -6.85 26.49 20.14
N ILE A 73 -5.77 26.37 20.91
CA ILE A 73 -4.94 25.16 20.96
C ILE A 73 -5.75 23.97 21.47
N ALA A 74 -6.50 24.13 22.57
CA ALA A 74 -7.33 23.06 23.13
C ALA A 74 -8.41 22.60 22.14
N LEU A 75 -9.10 23.53 21.48
CA LEU A 75 -10.10 23.22 20.46
C LEU A 75 -9.49 22.55 19.23
N LEU A 76 -8.35 23.05 18.73
CA LEU A 76 -7.67 22.46 17.59
C LEU A 76 -7.20 21.04 17.90
N TRP A 77 -6.63 20.80 19.08
CA TRP A 77 -6.23 19.45 19.49
C TRP A 77 -7.45 18.53 19.69
N TRP A 78 -8.56 19.05 20.23
CA TRP A 78 -9.83 18.33 20.33
C TRP A 78 -10.40 17.95 18.95
N LEU A 79 -10.25 18.81 17.95
CA LEU A 79 -10.60 18.53 16.55
C LEU A 79 -9.67 17.50 15.91
N VAL A 80 -8.35 17.57 16.16
CA VAL A 80 -7.38 16.57 15.68
C VAL A 80 -7.71 15.19 16.25
N LEU A 81 -8.04 15.09 17.54
CA LEU A 81 -8.48 13.84 18.17
C LEU A 81 -9.74 13.27 17.51
N ALA A 82 -10.67 14.13 17.07
CA ALA A 82 -11.85 13.73 16.32
C ALA A 82 -11.50 13.27 14.90
N TRP A 83 -10.62 14.00 14.21
CA TRP A 83 -10.19 13.70 12.84
C TRP A 83 -9.48 12.35 12.71
N ILE A 84 -8.64 12.00 13.71
CA ILE A 84 -7.91 10.72 13.78
C ILE A 84 -8.81 9.56 14.28
N GLN A 85 -10.09 9.80 14.57
CA GLN A 85 -11.01 8.79 15.10
C GLN A 85 -10.55 8.15 16.42
N SER A 86 -9.83 8.92 17.25
CA SER A 86 -9.38 8.44 18.57
C SER A 86 -10.53 8.08 19.52
N ARG A 87 -11.78 8.42 19.15
CA ARG A 87 -13.02 8.22 19.92
C ARG A 87 -13.87 7.08 19.38
N ASP A 88 -13.43 6.37 18.34
CA ASP A 88 -14.19 5.24 17.82
C ASP A 88 -14.09 4.05 18.79
N LEU A 89 -15.20 3.32 18.95
CA LEU A 89 -15.34 2.26 19.95
C LEU A 89 -14.42 1.05 19.71
N ILE A 90 -13.85 0.95 18.51
CA ILE A 90 -12.82 -0.03 18.16
C ILE A 90 -11.49 0.32 18.86
N VAL A 91 -11.21 1.62 19.01
CA VAL A 91 -10.01 2.14 19.68
C VAL A 91 -10.23 2.25 21.19
N VAL A 92 -11.41 2.72 21.60
CA VAL A 92 -11.71 2.97 23.02
C VAL A 92 -12.03 1.67 23.75
N GLY A 93 -11.24 1.33 24.77
CA GLY A 93 -11.33 0.10 25.53
C GLY A 93 -9.99 -0.64 25.65
N ARG A 94 -9.08 -0.44 24.69
CA ARG A 94 -7.74 -1.04 24.67
C ARG A 94 -6.68 0.00 25.05
N SER A 95 -5.91 -0.27 26.10
CA SER A 95 -4.95 0.70 26.66
C SER A 95 -3.88 1.12 25.65
N LEU A 96 -3.35 0.18 24.87
CA LEU A 96 -2.30 0.44 23.90
C LEU A 96 -2.78 1.21 22.66
N ASP A 97 -3.98 0.90 22.15
CA ASP A 97 -4.51 1.56 20.95
C ASP A 97 -4.96 3.00 21.22
N GLU A 98 -5.53 3.25 22.41
CA GLU A 98 -5.80 4.61 22.88
C GLU A 98 -4.52 5.44 23.01
N LEU A 99 -3.46 4.84 23.58
CA LEU A 99 -2.16 5.52 23.72
C LEU A 99 -1.57 5.86 22.34
N ARG A 100 -1.58 4.91 21.40
CA ARG A 100 -1.16 5.15 20.01
C ARG A 100 -2.00 6.22 19.31
N ALA A 101 -3.31 6.27 19.56
CA ALA A 101 -4.19 7.28 18.98
C ALA A 101 -3.91 8.68 19.54
N ILE A 102 -3.73 8.80 20.86
CA ILE A 102 -3.36 10.07 21.51
C ILE A 102 -1.98 10.51 21.03
N ALA A 103 -0.98 9.63 21.01
CA ALA A 103 0.36 9.95 20.55
C ALA A 103 0.38 10.48 19.10
N ARG A 104 -0.37 9.83 18.18
CA ARG A 104 -0.54 10.31 16.81
C ARG A 104 -1.20 11.69 16.75
N ALA A 105 -2.25 11.92 17.54
CA ALA A 105 -2.92 13.22 17.61
C ALA A 105 -2.01 14.32 18.16
N THR A 106 -1.24 14.02 19.20
CA THR A 106 -0.24 14.93 19.76
C THR A 106 0.84 15.27 18.73
N ALA A 107 1.38 14.28 18.01
CA ALA A 107 2.38 14.51 16.98
C ALA A 107 1.87 15.39 15.84
N VAL A 108 0.64 15.16 15.35
CA VAL A 108 -0.02 16.01 14.35
C VAL A 108 -0.20 17.43 14.90
N MET A 109 -0.65 17.57 16.14
CA MET A 109 -0.86 18.88 16.76
C MET A 109 0.45 19.66 16.92
N VAL A 110 1.53 19.01 17.38
CA VAL A 110 2.87 19.62 17.45
C VAL A 110 3.35 20.05 16.06
N GLY A 111 3.15 19.20 15.05
CA GLY A 111 3.45 19.54 13.66
C GLY A 111 2.69 20.77 13.17
N LEU A 112 1.37 20.83 13.39
CA LEU A 112 0.51 21.96 13.01
C LEU A 112 0.94 23.26 13.69
N LEU A 113 1.25 23.21 15.00
CA LEU A 113 1.75 24.38 15.73
C LEU A 113 3.13 24.82 15.23
N GLY A 114 4.02 23.88 14.93
CA GLY A 114 5.34 24.17 14.36
C GLY A 114 5.23 24.81 12.96
N SER A 115 4.36 24.30 12.11
CA SER A 115 4.07 24.90 10.79
C SER A 115 3.45 26.28 10.91
N ALA A 116 2.49 26.49 11.82
CA ALA A 116 1.89 27.79 12.06
C ALA A 116 2.92 28.80 12.58
N ALA A 117 3.83 28.36 13.46
CA ALA A 117 4.91 29.20 13.97
C ALA A 117 5.86 29.67 12.85
N LEU A 118 6.17 28.79 11.90
CA LEU A 118 6.98 29.13 10.72
C LEU A 118 6.25 30.07 9.74
N LEU A 119 4.98 29.80 9.45
CA LEU A 119 4.21 30.53 8.42
C LEU A 119 3.79 31.93 8.87
N PHE A 120 3.38 32.07 10.12
CA PHE A 120 2.84 33.32 10.66
C PHE A 120 3.85 34.09 11.52
N ALA A 121 5.09 33.60 11.60
CA ALA A 121 6.15 34.13 12.47
C ALA A 121 5.69 34.27 13.94
N VAL A 122 4.73 33.47 14.38
CA VAL A 122 4.25 33.44 15.76
C VAL A 122 5.16 32.51 16.55
N THR A 123 5.78 33.01 17.62
CA THR A 123 6.64 32.21 18.50
C THR A 123 5.96 31.99 19.86
N PRO A 124 5.06 31.00 19.98
CA PRO A 124 4.53 30.64 21.30
C PRO A 124 5.68 30.26 22.23
N SER A 125 5.55 30.60 23.51
CA SER A 125 6.51 30.20 24.54
C SER A 125 6.68 28.68 24.53
N ARG A 126 7.91 28.21 24.28
CA ARG A 126 8.25 26.77 24.24
C ARG A 126 7.91 26.09 25.58
N GLY A 127 8.12 26.80 26.68
CA GLY A 127 7.77 26.33 28.03
C GLY A 127 6.26 26.21 28.24
N TYR A 128 5.47 27.15 27.71
CA TYR A 128 4.02 27.04 27.73
C TYR A 128 3.54 25.82 26.93
N LEU A 129 4.03 25.63 25.69
CA LEU A 129 3.68 24.47 24.87
C LEU A 129 4.09 23.14 25.54
N ALA A 130 5.28 23.08 26.14
CA ALA A 130 5.74 21.92 26.90
C ALA A 130 4.79 21.62 28.08
N GLY A 131 4.31 22.64 28.78
CA GLY A 131 3.29 22.50 29.83
C GLY A 131 1.96 21.97 29.31
N VAL A 132 1.45 22.52 28.18
CA VAL A 132 0.18 22.09 27.58
C VAL A 132 0.22 20.61 27.19
N PHE A 133 1.27 20.18 26.50
CA PHE A 133 1.41 18.78 26.08
C PHE A 133 1.75 17.85 27.24
N GLY A 134 2.61 18.31 28.17
CA GLY A 134 3.04 17.57 29.35
C GLY A 134 1.89 17.28 30.33
N LEU A 135 0.95 18.21 30.49
CA LEU A 135 -0.27 17.98 31.29
C LEU A 135 -1.40 17.34 30.47
N GLY A 136 -1.53 17.71 29.19
CA GLY A 136 -2.62 17.29 28.33
C GLY A 136 -2.64 15.77 28.07
N VAL A 137 -1.49 15.18 27.74
CA VAL A 137 -1.43 13.72 27.47
C VAL A 137 -1.82 12.90 28.70
N PRO A 138 -1.26 13.14 29.91
CA PRO A 138 -1.68 12.45 31.12
C PRO A 138 -3.16 12.66 31.46
N LEU A 139 -3.68 13.89 31.35
CA LEU A 139 -5.09 14.17 31.65
C LEU A 139 -6.05 13.46 30.68
N LEU A 140 -5.70 13.38 29.39
CA LEU A 140 -6.46 12.59 28.41
C LEU A 140 -6.46 11.09 28.75
N LEU A 141 -5.28 10.53 29.09
CA LEU A 141 -5.16 9.12 29.47
C LEU A 141 -5.93 8.81 30.75
N LEU A 142 -5.87 9.70 31.74
CA LEU A 142 -6.60 9.57 33.00
C LEU A 142 -8.10 9.66 32.79
N GLY A 143 -8.58 10.67 32.05
CA GLY A 143 -10.00 10.84 31.74
C GLY A 143 -10.58 9.64 31.00
N ARG A 144 -9.87 9.14 29.97
CA ARG A 144 -10.28 7.93 29.23
C ARG A 144 -10.19 6.67 30.07
N GLY A 145 -9.18 6.56 30.94
CA GLY A 145 -9.06 5.47 31.92
C GLY A 145 -10.23 5.40 32.89
N LEU A 146 -10.69 6.54 33.42
CA LEU A 146 -11.86 6.63 34.28
C LEU A 146 -13.15 6.25 33.55
N LEU A 147 -13.35 6.75 32.33
CA LEU A 147 -14.50 6.37 31.50
C LEU A 147 -14.52 4.87 31.21
N ARG A 148 -13.37 4.28 30.88
CA ARG A 148 -13.23 2.84 30.67
C ARG A 148 -13.59 2.06 31.92
N ARG A 149 -13.05 2.40 33.09
CA ARG A 149 -13.42 1.73 34.36
C ARG A 149 -14.92 1.83 34.65
N GLY A 150 -15.52 2.99 34.38
CA GLY A 150 -16.97 3.18 34.48
C GLY A 150 -17.75 2.28 33.53
N LEU A 151 -17.32 2.17 32.26
CA LEU A 151 -17.94 1.29 31.26
C LEU A 151 -17.81 -0.19 31.64
N GLN A 152 -16.64 -0.62 32.13
CA GLN A 152 -16.41 -1.99 32.61
C GLN A 152 -17.36 -2.35 33.76
N ARG A 153 -17.55 -1.45 34.72
CA ARG A 153 -18.53 -1.64 35.82
C ARG A 153 -19.98 -1.71 35.33
N GLN A 154 -20.34 -0.94 34.30
CA GLN A 154 -21.67 -1.03 33.69
C GLN A 154 -21.89 -2.38 32.98
N ARG A 155 -20.87 -2.84 32.27
CA ARG A 155 -20.89 -4.12 31.54
C ARG A 155 -21.00 -5.34 32.45
N GLN A 156 -20.32 -5.30 33.60
CA GLN A 156 -20.48 -6.34 34.64
C GLN A 156 -21.91 -6.43 35.19
N ARG A 157 -22.69 -5.35 35.09
CA ARG A 157 -24.11 -5.30 35.50
C ARG A 157 -25.08 -5.57 34.34
N GLY A 158 -24.60 -6.12 33.22
CA GLY A 158 -25.40 -6.40 32.03
C GLY A 158 -25.86 -5.16 31.24
N ARG A 159 -25.28 -3.98 31.50
CA ARG A 159 -25.61 -2.72 30.78
C ARG A 159 -24.51 -2.38 29.77
N SER A 160 -24.86 -1.60 28.74
CA SER A 160 -23.89 -1.14 27.71
C SER A 160 -23.20 -2.31 26.97
N GLN A 161 -24.01 -3.31 26.62
CA GLN A 161 -23.63 -4.49 25.84
C GLN A 161 -24.27 -4.42 24.45
N ALA A 162 -23.52 -4.86 23.42
CA ALA A 162 -24.01 -5.07 22.06
C ALA A 162 -24.83 -6.36 22.00
N ARG A 163 -25.97 -6.34 21.33
CA ARG A 163 -26.85 -7.49 21.12
C ARG A 163 -26.40 -8.22 19.87
N VAL A 164 -26.02 -9.47 20.03
CA VAL A 164 -25.34 -10.27 19.02
C VAL A 164 -26.26 -11.36 18.48
N LEU A 165 -26.40 -11.40 17.15
CA LEU A 165 -26.90 -12.56 16.41
C LEU A 165 -25.69 -13.39 15.95
N VAL A 166 -25.66 -14.69 16.27
CA VAL A 166 -24.60 -15.58 15.79
C VAL A 166 -25.11 -16.40 14.60
N ILE A 167 -24.39 -16.39 13.49
CA ILE A 167 -24.65 -17.17 12.28
C ILE A 167 -23.63 -18.32 12.25
N GLY A 168 -24.13 -19.55 12.32
CA GLY A 168 -23.31 -20.75 12.24
C GLY A 168 -23.97 -21.97 12.86
N THR A 169 -23.18 -22.99 13.15
CA THR A 169 -23.65 -24.21 13.81
C THR A 169 -24.01 -23.94 15.27
N LEU A 170 -24.96 -24.71 15.82
CA LEU A 170 -25.33 -24.63 17.24
C LEU A 170 -24.13 -24.86 18.19
N ARG A 171 -23.13 -25.65 17.77
CA ARG A 171 -21.89 -25.89 18.53
C ARG A 171 -21.02 -24.62 18.58
N SER A 172 -20.82 -23.96 17.45
CA SER A 172 -20.05 -22.71 17.36
C SER A 172 -20.76 -21.59 18.12
N ALA A 173 -22.09 -21.47 17.97
CA ALA A 173 -22.89 -20.49 18.68
C ALA A 173 -22.88 -20.68 20.21
N ARG A 174 -22.99 -21.92 20.71
CA ARG A 174 -22.82 -22.24 22.15
C ARG A 174 -21.46 -21.77 22.68
N ARG A 175 -20.39 -21.94 21.89
CA ARG A 175 -19.04 -21.53 22.27
C ARG A 175 -18.95 -20.02 22.42
N VAL A 176 -19.38 -19.27 21.40
CA VAL A 176 -19.41 -17.80 21.41
C VAL A 176 -20.26 -17.28 22.59
N ALA A 177 -21.45 -17.86 22.80
CA ALA A 177 -22.33 -17.47 23.89
C ALA A 177 -21.70 -17.70 25.27
N ARG A 178 -21.03 -18.84 25.49
CA ARG A 178 -20.28 -19.10 26.73
C ARG A 178 -19.15 -18.11 26.91
N THR A 179 -18.35 -17.87 25.88
CA THR A 179 -17.20 -16.96 25.93
C THR A 179 -17.62 -15.53 26.33
N PHE A 180 -18.68 -14.98 25.74
CA PHE A 180 -19.15 -13.63 26.09
C PHE A 180 -19.83 -13.54 27.45
N ARG A 181 -20.44 -14.64 27.93
CA ARG A 181 -20.96 -14.71 29.30
C ARG A 181 -19.84 -14.81 30.34
N THR A 182 -18.76 -15.54 30.05
CA THR A 182 -17.60 -15.65 30.94
C THR A 182 -16.80 -14.35 31.07
N ASP A 183 -16.81 -13.50 30.04
CA ASP A 183 -16.14 -12.20 30.05
C ASP A 183 -17.10 -11.06 29.66
N PRO A 184 -18.00 -10.64 30.56
CA PRO A 184 -18.94 -9.55 30.31
C PRO A 184 -18.27 -8.22 29.96
N VAL A 185 -16.98 -8.05 30.31
CA VAL A 185 -16.22 -6.82 30.05
C VAL A 185 -16.05 -6.56 28.55
N GLN A 186 -16.14 -7.59 27.71
CA GLN A 186 -16.15 -7.45 26.25
C GLN A 186 -17.37 -6.67 25.75
N GLY A 187 -18.48 -6.71 26.49
CA GLY A 187 -19.68 -5.95 26.18
C GLY A 187 -20.48 -6.52 25.02
N TYR A 188 -20.54 -7.85 24.88
CA TYR A 188 -21.41 -8.54 23.92
C TYR A 188 -22.38 -9.45 24.67
N GLN A 189 -23.60 -9.53 24.16
CA GLN A 189 -24.65 -10.41 24.66
C GLN A 189 -25.29 -11.13 23.48
N VAL A 190 -25.21 -12.45 23.43
CA VAL A 190 -25.87 -13.24 22.38
C VAL A 190 -27.37 -13.25 22.65
N THR A 191 -28.15 -12.73 21.70
CA THR A 191 -29.61 -12.59 21.79
C THR A 191 -30.36 -13.47 20.79
N GLY A 192 -29.67 -14.05 19.81
CA GLY A 192 -30.22 -15.04 18.89
C GLY A 192 -29.14 -15.84 18.20
N VAL A 193 -29.53 -17.00 17.65
CA VAL A 193 -28.68 -17.85 16.80
C VAL A 193 -29.42 -18.14 15.50
N TRP A 194 -28.75 -18.01 14.37
CA TRP A 194 -29.26 -18.41 13.07
C TRP A 194 -28.37 -19.53 12.51
N THR A 195 -28.98 -20.62 12.05
CA THR A 195 -28.24 -21.78 11.54
C THR A 195 -28.83 -22.25 10.21
N PRO A 196 -28.00 -22.55 9.20
CA PRO A 196 -28.50 -23.00 7.88
C PRO A 196 -29.09 -24.41 7.92
N ASP A 197 -28.66 -25.25 8.87
CA ASP A 197 -28.76 -26.71 8.78
C ASP A 197 -29.78 -27.33 9.77
N SER A 198 -30.66 -26.52 10.35
CA SER A 198 -31.66 -27.01 11.31
C SER A 198 -32.98 -27.31 10.61
N ALA A 199 -33.21 -28.58 10.29
CA ALA A 199 -34.54 -29.16 10.33
C ALA A 199 -34.94 -29.32 11.81
N ALA A 200 -35.43 -28.25 12.45
CA ALA A 200 -36.02 -28.37 13.77
C ALA A 200 -36.95 -27.18 14.03
N ASP A 201 -38.23 -27.49 14.17
CA ASP A 201 -39.31 -26.86 14.94
C ASP A 201 -39.14 -25.39 15.34
N GLU A 202 -40.21 -24.62 15.10
CA GLU A 202 -40.40 -23.19 15.39
C GLU A 202 -40.09 -22.75 16.85
N GLU A 203 -39.77 -23.68 17.76
CA GLU A 203 -39.51 -23.46 19.19
C GLU A 203 -38.13 -23.92 19.70
N SER A 204 -37.15 -24.12 18.82
CA SER A 204 -35.82 -24.61 19.22
C SER A 204 -35.05 -23.58 20.10
N LEU A 205 -34.97 -23.83 21.41
CA LEU A 205 -34.20 -23.02 22.36
C LEU A 205 -32.79 -23.58 22.59
N LEU A 206 -31.76 -22.75 22.44
CA LEU A 206 -30.39 -23.11 22.79
C LEU A 206 -30.16 -22.95 24.30
N THR A 207 -30.27 -24.05 25.04
CA THR A 207 -30.04 -24.08 26.49
C THR A 207 -28.55 -24.04 26.83
N LEU A 208 -28.18 -23.16 27.76
CA LEU A 208 -26.86 -23.04 28.36
C LEU A 208 -26.88 -23.67 29.75
N PRO A 209 -25.91 -24.54 30.11
CA PRO A 209 -25.91 -25.22 31.39
C PRO A 209 -25.47 -24.27 32.52
N THR A 210 -26.43 -23.61 33.20
CA THR A 210 -26.18 -22.66 34.31
C THR A 210 -27.48 -22.29 35.08
N ASP A 211 -27.38 -22.01 36.38
CA ASP A 211 -28.45 -21.59 37.32
C ASP A 211 -28.95 -20.12 37.18
N GLU A 212 -28.89 -19.53 35.98
CA GLU A 212 -29.28 -18.12 35.77
C GLU A 212 -30.69 -17.94 35.19
N PRO A 213 -31.34 -16.77 35.40
CA PRO A 213 -32.76 -16.52 35.06
C PRO A 213 -33.10 -16.52 33.55
N ARG A 214 -32.11 -16.57 32.65
CA ARG A 214 -32.32 -16.77 31.19
C ARG A 214 -31.35 -17.83 30.64
N PRO A 215 -31.64 -19.12 30.83
CA PRO A 215 -30.77 -20.20 30.39
C PRO A 215 -30.88 -20.49 28.89
N TRP A 216 -31.76 -19.82 28.16
CA TRP A 216 -32.05 -20.10 26.75
C TRP A 216 -31.78 -18.91 25.83
N ILE A 217 -31.35 -19.21 24.61
CA ILE A 217 -31.18 -18.25 23.49
C ILE A 217 -32.06 -18.75 22.33
N PRO A 218 -32.91 -17.91 21.72
CA PRO A 218 -33.77 -18.34 20.62
C PRO A 218 -32.95 -18.68 19.38
N VAL A 219 -33.29 -19.79 18.73
CA VAL A 219 -32.79 -20.14 17.39
C VAL A 219 -33.80 -19.57 16.38
N LEU A 220 -33.36 -18.59 15.60
CA LEU A 220 -34.21 -17.75 14.74
C LEU A 220 -34.19 -18.16 13.26
N GLY A 221 -33.59 -19.30 12.89
CA GLY A 221 -33.62 -19.79 11.49
C GLY A 221 -33.26 -21.28 11.43
N SER A 222 -33.98 -22.09 10.64
CA SER A 222 -34.12 -22.10 9.16
C SER A 222 -35.28 -21.35 8.45
N THR A 223 -36.31 -20.86 9.15
CA THR A 223 -37.53 -20.25 8.54
C THR A 223 -37.46 -18.75 8.28
N HIS A 224 -36.64 -17.99 9.01
CA HIS A 224 -36.48 -16.55 8.76
C HIS A 224 -35.25 -16.25 7.90
N GLU A 225 -35.40 -15.30 6.96
CA GLU A 225 -34.26 -14.68 6.30
C GLU A 225 -33.37 -13.99 7.34
N VAL A 226 -32.06 -13.96 7.12
CA VAL A 226 -31.07 -13.45 8.08
C VAL A 226 -31.40 -12.02 8.55
N LEU A 227 -31.93 -11.18 7.67
CA LEU A 227 -32.30 -9.79 8.00
C LEU A 227 -33.50 -9.70 8.95
N GLU A 228 -34.47 -10.61 8.82
CA GLU A 228 -35.61 -10.70 9.72
C GLU A 228 -35.16 -11.22 11.10
N ALA A 229 -34.29 -12.22 11.12
CA ALA A 229 -33.68 -12.71 12.36
C ALA A 229 -32.88 -11.61 13.10
N VAL A 230 -32.20 -10.72 12.39
CA VAL A 230 -31.53 -9.55 12.96
C VAL A 230 -32.54 -8.60 13.62
N ALA A 231 -33.68 -8.35 12.97
CA ALA A 231 -34.74 -7.50 13.50
C ALA A 231 -35.38 -8.10 14.76
N VAL A 232 -35.74 -9.39 14.74
CA VAL A 232 -36.33 -10.12 15.87
C VAL A 232 -35.37 -10.20 17.06
N ALA A 233 -34.09 -10.48 16.82
CA ALA A 233 -33.07 -10.50 17.86
C ALA A 233 -32.79 -9.09 18.45
N ALA A 234 -33.25 -8.03 17.77
CA ALA A 234 -32.83 -6.65 17.96
C ALA A 234 -31.30 -6.54 18.01
N ALA A 235 -30.63 -7.24 17.08
CA ALA A 235 -29.18 -7.35 17.05
C ALA A 235 -28.55 -6.10 16.42
N ASP A 236 -27.55 -5.52 17.11
CA ASP A 236 -26.71 -4.45 16.58
C ASP A 236 -25.35 -4.97 16.09
N THR A 237 -25.11 -6.27 16.21
CA THR A 237 -23.90 -6.95 15.73
C THR A 237 -24.22 -8.39 15.31
N VAL A 238 -23.64 -8.83 14.19
CA VAL A 238 -23.71 -10.19 13.68
C VAL A 238 -22.32 -10.82 13.75
N ILE A 239 -22.24 -12.05 14.26
CA ILE A 239 -21.00 -12.84 14.26
C ILE A 239 -21.19 -14.07 13.39
N VAL A 240 -20.37 -14.22 12.35
CA VAL A 240 -20.31 -15.42 11.52
C VAL A 240 -19.18 -16.31 12.03
N THR A 241 -19.51 -17.52 12.49
CA THR A 241 -18.51 -18.48 12.99
C THR A 241 -18.07 -19.50 11.94
N ASP A 242 -18.98 -19.91 11.06
CA ASP A 242 -18.77 -20.98 10.07
C ASP A 242 -18.87 -20.40 8.65
N SER A 243 -17.91 -19.55 8.32
CA SER A 243 -17.90 -18.73 7.11
C SER A 243 -17.66 -19.50 5.81
N GLU A 244 -17.09 -20.71 5.88
CA GLU A 244 -16.96 -21.63 4.74
C GLU A 244 -18.33 -22.01 4.14
N GLN A 245 -19.38 -22.06 4.95
CA GLN A 245 -20.74 -22.41 4.49
C GLN A 245 -21.38 -21.29 3.66
N LEU A 246 -20.96 -20.03 3.84
CA LEU A 246 -21.48 -18.87 3.11
C LEU A 246 -20.68 -18.55 1.83
N GLY A 247 -19.41 -18.98 1.76
CA GLY A 247 -18.50 -18.61 0.69
C GLY A 247 -18.19 -17.09 0.60
N PRO A 248 -17.28 -16.68 -0.31
CA PRO A 248 -16.87 -15.27 -0.46
C PRO A 248 -18.00 -14.34 -0.91
N ASP A 249 -18.83 -14.79 -1.86
CA ASP A 249 -19.91 -14.00 -2.44
C ASP A 249 -21.11 -13.88 -1.49
N GLY A 250 -21.43 -14.94 -0.76
CA GLY A 250 -22.48 -14.93 0.27
C GLY A 250 -22.11 -14.04 1.45
N LEU A 251 -20.85 -14.10 1.92
CA LEU A 251 -20.35 -13.22 2.97
C LEU A 251 -20.37 -11.75 2.53
N SER A 252 -19.98 -11.47 1.28
CA SER A 252 -20.03 -10.12 0.72
C SER A 252 -21.47 -9.60 0.63
N SER A 253 -22.40 -10.41 0.12
CA SER A 253 -23.82 -10.07 0.00
C SER A 253 -24.48 -9.83 1.36
N LEU A 254 -24.15 -10.65 2.37
CA LEU A 254 -24.59 -10.47 3.74
C LEU A 254 -24.04 -9.16 4.33
N ALA A 255 -22.76 -8.85 4.12
CA ALA A 255 -22.16 -7.60 4.59
C ALA A 255 -22.88 -6.36 4.02
N TRP A 256 -23.21 -6.37 2.71
CA TRP A 256 -23.98 -5.30 2.06
C TRP A 256 -25.41 -5.19 2.60
N SER A 257 -26.05 -6.31 2.89
CA SER A 257 -27.43 -6.33 3.40
C SER A 257 -27.51 -5.78 4.83
N LEU A 258 -26.60 -6.22 5.71
CA LEU A 258 -26.49 -5.74 7.10
C LEU A 258 -26.08 -4.27 7.19
N GLU A 259 -25.32 -3.78 6.22
CA GLU A 259 -24.93 -2.37 6.13
C GLU A 259 -26.14 -1.43 6.06
N SER A 260 -27.14 -1.76 5.23
CA SER A 260 -28.34 -0.93 5.07
C SER A 260 -29.05 -0.69 6.41
N LEU A 261 -29.00 -1.70 7.30
CA LEU A 261 -29.55 -1.68 8.64
C LEU A 261 -28.60 -1.04 9.68
N GLY A 262 -27.33 -0.85 9.35
CA GLY A 262 -26.32 -0.29 10.25
C GLY A 262 -25.83 -1.26 11.33
N VAL A 263 -25.84 -2.56 11.02
CA VAL A 263 -25.45 -3.65 11.92
C VAL A 263 -23.99 -4.03 11.64
N ASP A 264 -23.17 -4.19 12.69
CA ASP A 264 -21.75 -4.55 12.53
C ASP A 264 -21.60 -6.05 12.20
N LEU A 265 -20.66 -6.39 11.31
CA LEU A 265 -20.34 -7.79 10.96
C LEU A 265 -18.95 -8.18 11.47
N LEU A 266 -18.90 -9.25 12.26
CA LEU A 266 -17.68 -9.90 12.75
C LEU A 266 -17.61 -11.32 12.19
N VAL A 267 -16.44 -11.75 11.75
CA VAL A 267 -16.24 -13.08 11.16
C VAL A 267 -15.12 -13.78 11.90
N SER A 268 -15.35 -15.00 12.39
CA SER A 268 -14.26 -15.81 12.95
C SER A 268 -13.32 -16.25 11.79
N PRO A 269 -12.00 -16.05 11.90
CA PRO A 269 -11.07 -16.28 10.81
C PRO A 269 -10.88 -17.77 10.56
N ASN A 270 -11.67 -18.29 9.62
CA ASN A 270 -11.33 -19.43 8.76
C ASN A 270 -11.52 -19.06 7.26
N VAL A 271 -11.64 -17.78 6.90
CA VAL A 271 -11.78 -17.34 5.49
C VAL A 271 -10.46 -16.78 4.94
N VAL A 272 -9.99 -17.44 3.89
CA VAL A 272 -9.07 -16.93 2.87
C VAL A 272 -9.88 -16.08 1.86
N GLY A 273 -9.41 -14.88 1.51
CA GLY A 273 -9.84 -14.21 0.26
C GLY A 273 -10.44 -12.80 0.33
N VAL A 274 -10.45 -12.10 1.48
CA VAL A 274 -10.85 -10.68 1.52
C VAL A 274 -9.60 -9.79 1.50
N ALA A 275 -9.57 -8.79 0.64
CA ALA A 275 -8.43 -7.88 0.51
C ALA A 275 -8.09 -7.20 1.87
N PRO A 276 -6.80 -7.05 2.23
CA PRO A 276 -6.35 -6.56 3.54
C PRO A 276 -6.92 -5.23 4.07
N PRO A 277 -7.31 -4.22 3.26
CA PRO A 277 -7.62 -2.90 3.81
C PRO A 277 -9.03 -2.76 4.43
N ARG A 278 -9.89 -3.79 4.41
CA ARG A 278 -11.19 -3.81 5.11
C ARG A 278 -11.21 -4.63 6.40
N ILE A 279 -10.09 -5.28 6.74
CA ILE A 279 -10.01 -6.27 7.81
C ILE A 279 -9.40 -5.60 9.03
N SER A 280 -10.21 -5.40 10.08
CA SER A 280 -9.69 -5.06 11.40
C SER A 280 -9.78 -6.30 12.29
N ILE A 281 -8.63 -6.88 12.66
CA ILE A 281 -8.61 -8.05 13.55
C ILE A 281 -8.91 -7.58 14.97
N ARG A 282 -10.05 -8.04 15.51
CA ARG A 282 -10.50 -7.83 16.88
C ARG A 282 -10.26 -9.11 17.67
N ASP A 283 -9.27 -9.11 18.55
CA ASP A 283 -9.20 -10.12 19.61
C ASP A 283 -10.34 -9.89 20.62
N ILE A 284 -11.31 -10.80 20.63
CA ILE A 284 -12.39 -10.84 21.61
C ILE A 284 -12.20 -12.13 22.40
N SER A 285 -11.88 -12.02 23.69
CA SER A 285 -11.64 -13.16 24.57
C SER A 285 -10.58 -14.16 24.05
N ASN A 286 -9.46 -13.65 23.52
CA ASN A 286 -8.36 -14.43 22.91
C ASN A 286 -8.76 -15.25 21.66
N VAL A 287 -9.94 -15.01 21.10
CA VAL A 287 -10.33 -15.52 19.78
C VAL A 287 -10.23 -14.36 18.79
N PRO A 288 -9.45 -14.49 17.71
CA PRO A 288 -9.39 -13.45 16.69
C PRO A 288 -10.74 -13.41 15.96
N TYR A 289 -11.27 -12.22 15.71
CA TYR A 289 -12.40 -11.99 14.82
C TYR A 289 -12.01 -10.94 13.79
N VAL A 290 -12.33 -11.17 12.52
CA VAL A 290 -12.23 -10.18 11.46
C VAL A 290 -13.46 -9.29 11.51
N HIS A 291 -13.27 -8.04 11.92
CA HIS A 291 -14.30 -7.02 11.80
C HIS A 291 -14.24 -6.38 10.42
N ILE A 292 -15.33 -6.58 9.66
CA ILE A 292 -15.53 -5.95 8.35
C ILE A 292 -16.05 -4.55 8.61
N GLU A 293 -15.24 -3.54 8.27
CA GLU A 293 -15.56 -2.15 8.58
C GLU A 293 -16.84 -1.70 7.84
N SER A 294 -17.82 -1.16 8.58
CA SER A 294 -19.09 -0.74 8.00
C SER A 294 -18.93 0.50 7.10
N PRO A 295 -19.63 0.61 5.96
CA PRO A 295 -19.47 1.77 5.07
C PRO A 295 -19.92 3.11 5.66
N ARG A 296 -20.62 3.14 6.80
CA ARG A 296 -20.83 4.37 7.59
C ARG A 296 -19.50 4.97 8.08
N SER A 297 -18.52 4.15 8.47
CA SER A 297 -17.17 4.63 8.80
C SER A 297 -16.43 5.13 7.54
N LYS A 298 -16.66 4.48 6.39
CA LYS A 298 -16.15 4.92 5.09
C LYS A 298 -16.78 6.23 4.61
N ALA A 299 -18.06 6.50 4.91
CA ALA A 299 -18.70 7.78 4.61
C ALA A 299 -18.07 8.92 5.44
N ALA A 300 -17.81 8.69 6.74
CA ALA A 300 -17.09 9.63 7.60
C ALA A 300 -15.61 9.80 7.19
N ALA A 301 -14.95 8.71 6.78
CA ALA A 301 -13.63 8.78 6.13
C ALA A 301 -13.70 9.57 4.82
N GLY A 302 -14.79 9.44 4.06
CA GLY A 302 -15.01 10.10 2.79
C GLY A 302 -15.11 11.61 2.99
N LEU A 303 -15.87 12.06 3.99
CA LEU A 303 -15.92 13.47 4.39
C LEU A 303 -14.54 14.03 4.75
N ARG A 304 -13.72 13.28 5.51
CA ARG A 304 -12.35 13.68 5.86
C ARG A 304 -11.43 13.74 4.65
N LYS A 305 -11.53 12.77 3.75
CA LYS A 305 -10.81 12.77 2.47
C LYS A 305 -11.16 13.99 1.65
N LEU A 306 -12.45 14.35 1.59
CA LEU A 306 -12.93 15.51 0.84
C LEU A 306 -12.48 16.83 1.46
N SER A 307 -12.51 16.97 2.79
CA SER A 307 -12.03 18.18 3.45
C SER A 307 -10.51 18.37 3.27
N LEU A 308 -9.73 17.29 3.42
CA LEU A 308 -8.29 17.31 3.13
C LEU A 308 -8.03 17.69 1.67
N GLY A 309 -8.76 17.07 0.73
CA GLY A 309 -8.65 17.37 -0.69
C GLY A 309 -8.95 18.83 -1.02
N ARG A 310 -9.97 19.43 -0.40
CA ARG A 310 -10.31 20.86 -0.55
C ARG A 310 -9.21 21.77 -0.01
N VAL A 311 -8.71 21.51 1.20
CA VAL A 311 -7.62 22.32 1.79
C VAL A 311 -6.37 22.26 0.91
N LEU A 312 -5.95 21.06 0.51
CA LEU A 312 -4.79 20.87 -0.36
C LEU A 312 -4.98 21.55 -1.72
N SER A 313 -6.18 21.46 -2.31
CA SER A 313 -6.49 22.12 -3.59
C SER A 313 -6.52 23.64 -3.46
N ALA A 314 -7.00 24.19 -2.33
CA ALA A 314 -6.98 25.62 -2.08
C ALA A 314 -5.54 26.14 -2.00
N VAL A 315 -4.70 25.47 -1.21
CA VAL A 315 -3.28 25.80 -1.08
C VAL A 315 -2.56 25.70 -2.43
N ALA A 316 -2.81 24.63 -3.18
CA ALA A 316 -2.23 24.44 -4.51
C ALA A 316 -2.68 25.53 -5.50
N LEU A 317 -3.97 25.90 -5.52
CA LEU A 317 -4.48 26.94 -6.41
C LEU A 317 -3.90 28.32 -6.09
N VAL A 318 -3.74 28.66 -4.81
CA VAL A 318 -3.09 29.91 -4.40
C VAL A 318 -1.62 29.90 -4.82
N GLY A 319 -0.88 28.83 -4.46
CA GLY A 319 0.55 28.73 -4.77
C GLY A 319 0.85 28.63 -6.28
N LEU A 320 -0.02 28.01 -7.06
CA LEU A 320 0.11 27.88 -8.52
C LEU A 320 -0.56 29.02 -9.29
N SER A 321 -1.20 29.98 -8.63
CA SER A 321 -1.94 31.06 -9.31
C SER A 321 -1.11 31.84 -10.34
N PRO A 322 0.19 32.16 -10.12
CA PRO A 322 0.99 32.85 -11.14
C PRO A 322 1.22 31.97 -12.38
N LEU A 323 1.44 30.66 -12.17
CA LEU A 323 1.61 29.68 -13.25
C LEU A 323 0.30 29.51 -14.03
N LEU A 324 -0.83 29.38 -13.34
CA LEU A 324 -2.15 29.24 -13.97
C LEU A 324 -2.51 30.46 -14.82
N ALA A 325 -2.18 31.67 -14.34
CA ALA A 325 -2.35 32.90 -15.11
C ALA A 325 -1.46 32.91 -16.37
N GLY A 326 -0.20 32.49 -16.25
CA GLY A 326 0.71 32.35 -17.39
C GLY A 326 0.22 31.34 -18.43
N ILE A 327 -0.28 30.18 -17.98
CA ILE A 327 -0.88 29.16 -18.86
C ILE A 327 -2.14 29.73 -19.52
N ALA A 328 -3.01 30.40 -18.77
CA ALA A 328 -4.22 31.02 -19.29
C ALA A 328 -3.92 32.03 -20.40
N LEU A 329 -2.88 32.87 -20.22
CA LEU A 329 -2.41 33.80 -21.22
C LEU A 329 -1.87 33.05 -22.46
N GLY A 330 -1.05 32.01 -22.28
CA GLY A 330 -0.56 31.19 -23.39
C GLY A 330 -1.67 30.53 -24.21
N VAL A 331 -2.72 30.03 -23.56
CA VAL A 331 -3.92 29.47 -24.23
C VAL A 331 -4.69 30.56 -24.97
N ARG A 332 -4.81 31.76 -24.39
CA ARG A 332 -5.50 32.91 -25.00
C ARG A 332 -4.77 33.41 -26.25
N LEU A 333 -3.44 33.42 -26.23
CA LEU A 333 -2.59 33.80 -27.38
C LEU A 333 -2.55 32.73 -28.47
N SER A 334 -2.95 31.48 -28.17
CA SER A 334 -2.93 30.37 -29.12
C SER A 334 -4.14 30.34 -30.09
N GLY A 335 -5.12 31.25 -29.93
CA GLY A 335 -6.25 31.40 -30.86
C GLY A 335 -7.55 31.91 -30.22
N PRO A 336 -8.57 32.28 -31.02
CA PRO A 336 -9.86 32.77 -30.53
C PRO A 336 -10.64 31.68 -29.78
N GLY A 337 -11.37 32.04 -28.72
CA GLY A 337 -12.21 31.14 -27.91
C GLY A 337 -11.86 31.12 -26.40
N PRO A 338 -12.53 30.26 -25.61
CA PRO A 338 -12.39 30.23 -24.16
C PRO A 338 -11.06 29.62 -23.71
N VAL A 339 -10.52 30.10 -22.59
CA VAL A 339 -9.31 29.55 -21.96
C VAL A 339 -9.57 28.17 -21.34
N LEU A 340 -10.76 27.99 -20.75
CA LEU A 340 -11.18 26.76 -20.11
C LEU A 340 -12.28 26.08 -20.93
N GLU A 341 -12.09 24.80 -21.21
CA GLU A 341 -13.13 23.92 -21.74
C GLU A 341 -13.84 23.19 -20.59
N ARG A 342 -15.12 22.90 -20.81
CA ARG A 342 -15.98 22.19 -19.86
C ARG A 342 -16.51 20.93 -20.50
N HIS A 343 -16.19 19.79 -19.90
CA HIS A 343 -16.64 18.48 -20.36
C HIS A 343 -17.64 17.88 -19.38
N ARG A 344 -18.79 17.42 -19.88
CA ARG A 344 -19.79 16.76 -19.02
C ARG A 344 -19.26 15.39 -18.57
N ARG A 345 -19.29 15.14 -17.27
CA ARG A 345 -18.83 13.90 -16.63
C ARG A 345 -19.82 13.47 -15.56
N VAL A 346 -19.77 12.20 -15.18
CA VAL A 346 -20.62 11.63 -14.12
C VAL A 346 -19.82 11.58 -12.81
N GLY A 347 -20.38 12.19 -11.76
CA GLY A 347 -19.82 12.25 -10.42
C GLY A 347 -20.42 11.20 -9.47
N ALA A 348 -20.17 11.36 -8.18
CA ALA A 348 -20.74 10.47 -7.17
C ALA A 348 -22.28 10.51 -7.17
N GLY A 349 -22.90 9.37 -6.90
CA GLY A 349 -24.36 9.20 -6.94
C GLY A 349 -24.98 9.43 -8.32
N GLY A 350 -24.20 9.35 -9.39
CA GLY A 350 -24.68 9.57 -10.77
C GLY A 350 -24.87 11.04 -11.15
N THR A 351 -24.50 11.97 -10.27
CA THR A 351 -24.73 13.41 -10.51
C THR A 351 -23.81 13.95 -11.62
N PRO A 352 -24.36 14.54 -12.70
CA PRO A 352 -23.52 15.09 -13.77
C PRO A 352 -22.85 16.39 -13.32
N TYR A 353 -21.59 16.59 -13.70
CA TYR A 353 -20.84 17.82 -13.43
C TYR A 353 -19.96 18.24 -14.62
N SER A 354 -19.50 19.49 -14.60
CA SER A 354 -18.61 20.03 -15.64
C SER A 354 -17.15 19.95 -15.22
N LEU A 355 -16.39 19.07 -15.87
CA LEU A 355 -14.93 18.94 -15.69
C LEU A 355 -14.21 20.10 -16.36
N HIS A 356 -13.39 20.85 -15.62
CA HIS A 356 -12.63 21.99 -16.12
C HIS A 356 -11.24 21.55 -16.60
N GLN A 357 -10.86 21.93 -17.83
CA GLN A 357 -9.52 21.74 -18.39
C GLN A 357 -9.11 22.98 -19.19
N PHE A 358 -7.81 23.21 -19.33
CA PHE A 358 -7.34 24.20 -20.29
C PHE A 358 -7.63 23.71 -21.71
N ARG A 359 -8.05 24.63 -22.57
CA ARG A 359 -8.23 24.34 -23.98
C ARG A 359 -6.89 24.00 -24.63
N ILE A 360 -6.83 22.86 -25.30
CA ILE A 360 -5.63 22.39 -26.03
C ILE A 360 -5.85 22.29 -27.55
N THR A 361 -7.10 22.22 -28.00
CA THR A 361 -7.52 22.03 -29.39
C THR A 361 -7.52 23.33 -30.19
N ARG A 362 -7.44 23.22 -31.52
CA ARG A 362 -7.61 24.36 -32.43
C ARG A 362 -9.09 24.77 -32.56
N PRO A 363 -9.39 26.05 -32.84
CA PRO A 363 -10.76 26.49 -33.11
C PRO A 363 -11.39 25.67 -34.24
N GLY A 364 -12.61 25.16 -34.02
CA GLY A 364 -13.35 24.37 -35.02
C GLY A 364 -13.04 22.87 -35.06
N ALA A 365 -12.03 22.39 -34.33
CA ALA A 365 -11.83 20.95 -34.13
C ALA A 365 -12.78 20.46 -33.03
N SER A 366 -13.70 19.54 -33.36
CA SER A 366 -14.61 18.98 -32.36
C SER A 366 -13.80 18.20 -31.30
N SER A 367 -13.93 18.59 -30.03
CA SER A 367 -13.37 17.82 -28.91
C SER A 367 -14.14 16.52 -28.64
N THR A 368 -15.27 16.31 -29.32
CA THR A 368 -16.24 15.23 -29.08
C THR A 368 -15.96 13.92 -29.83
N GLY A 369 -14.70 13.62 -30.15
CA GLY A 369 -14.34 12.34 -30.78
C GLY A 369 -12.88 11.98 -30.48
N ARG A 370 -12.69 11.02 -29.56
CA ARG A 370 -11.45 10.41 -29.03
C ARG A 370 -10.19 10.45 -29.94
N PRO A 371 -8.98 10.53 -29.34
CA PRO A 371 -8.49 9.61 -28.31
C PRO A 371 -8.33 10.24 -26.92
N GLU A 372 -8.98 9.63 -25.93
CA GLU A 372 -8.78 9.92 -24.50
C GLU A 372 -7.53 9.24 -23.92
N ALA A 373 -6.66 8.72 -24.79
CA ALA A 373 -5.35 8.18 -24.46
C ALA A 373 -4.43 9.36 -24.09
N LEU A 374 -3.90 9.32 -22.88
CA LEU A 374 -3.09 10.39 -22.29
C LEU A 374 -1.74 10.61 -22.98
N ASP A 375 -1.37 9.79 -23.97
CA ASP A 375 -0.02 9.77 -24.55
C ASP A 375 0.06 10.02 -26.06
N VAL A 376 -1.03 10.36 -26.75
CA VAL A 376 -0.94 10.76 -28.16
C VAL A 376 -0.58 12.24 -28.26
N THR A 377 0.71 12.55 -28.15
CA THR A 377 1.24 13.91 -28.32
C THR A 377 1.18 14.41 -29.77
N ASP A 378 0.96 13.51 -30.73
CA ASP A 378 0.92 13.78 -32.18
C ASP A 378 -0.50 13.88 -32.75
N ASP A 379 -1.46 14.34 -31.93
CA ASP A 379 -2.81 14.60 -32.43
C ASP A 379 -2.81 15.90 -33.26
N PRO A 380 -3.13 15.83 -34.58
CA PRO A 380 -3.14 17.00 -35.46
C PRO A 380 -4.20 18.04 -35.06
N ARG A 381 -5.13 17.75 -34.15
CA ARG A 381 -6.15 18.68 -33.65
C ARG A 381 -5.62 19.62 -32.57
N LEU A 382 -4.44 19.36 -32.00
CA LEU A 382 -3.86 20.15 -30.91
C LEU A 382 -3.15 21.41 -31.41
N THR A 383 -3.23 22.49 -30.64
CA THR A 383 -2.35 23.66 -30.79
C THR A 383 -0.93 23.29 -30.35
N ARG A 384 0.10 24.00 -30.84
CA ARG A 384 1.50 23.75 -30.39
C ARG A 384 1.64 23.92 -28.87
N PHE A 385 1.01 24.94 -28.31
CA PHE A 385 0.97 25.15 -26.87
C PHE A 385 0.11 24.10 -26.15
N GLY A 386 -1.02 23.68 -26.74
CA GLY A 386 -1.86 22.60 -26.21
C GLY A 386 -1.16 21.24 -26.15
N ALA A 387 -0.36 20.90 -27.18
CA ALA A 387 0.49 19.70 -27.18
C ALA A 387 1.54 19.76 -26.06
N PHE A 388 2.13 20.95 -25.82
CA PHE A 388 2.99 21.18 -24.67
C PHE A 388 2.24 20.95 -23.34
N LEU A 389 1.08 21.57 -23.15
CA LEU A 389 0.29 21.41 -21.92
C LEU A 389 -0.08 19.95 -21.66
N ARG A 390 -0.57 19.23 -22.68
CA ARG A 390 -0.94 17.81 -22.59
C ARG A 390 0.27 16.94 -22.25
N ARG A 391 1.41 17.14 -22.91
CA ARG A 391 2.65 16.39 -22.65
C ARG A 391 3.10 16.46 -21.19
N TYR A 392 2.83 17.58 -20.53
CA TYR A 392 3.18 17.82 -19.14
C TYR A 392 2.00 17.68 -18.16
N GLY A 393 0.81 17.31 -18.63
CA GLY A 393 -0.42 17.22 -17.82
C GLY A 393 -0.86 18.54 -17.18
N LEU A 394 -0.40 19.68 -17.71
CA LEU A 394 -0.70 21.01 -17.18
C LEU A 394 -2.12 21.45 -17.53
N ASP A 395 -2.72 20.85 -18.54
CA ASP A 395 -4.09 21.08 -18.98
C ASP A 395 -5.15 20.64 -17.96
N GLU A 396 -4.79 19.72 -17.06
CA GLU A 396 -5.67 19.19 -16.00
C GLU A 396 -5.66 20.00 -14.70
N LEU A 397 -4.74 20.96 -14.53
CA LEU A 397 -4.66 21.77 -13.30
C LEU A 397 -5.98 22.48 -12.90
N PRO A 398 -6.82 22.97 -13.84
CA PRO A 398 -8.12 23.55 -13.50
C PRO A 398 -9.09 22.58 -12.79
N GLN A 399 -8.85 21.27 -12.83
CA GLN A 399 -9.66 20.29 -12.10
C GLN A 399 -9.56 20.48 -10.58
N LEU A 400 -8.53 21.18 -10.07
CA LEU A 400 -8.45 21.56 -8.65
C LEU A 400 -9.64 22.43 -8.22
N PHE A 401 -10.23 23.22 -9.13
CA PHE A 401 -11.48 23.94 -8.85
C PHE A 401 -12.67 22.98 -8.65
N ASN A 402 -12.73 21.87 -9.38
CA ASN A 402 -13.74 20.83 -9.18
C ASN A 402 -13.57 20.13 -7.82
N VAL A 403 -12.33 19.93 -7.37
CA VAL A 403 -12.06 19.40 -6.01
C VAL A 403 -12.52 20.38 -4.93
N LEU A 404 -12.27 21.69 -5.09
CA LEU A 404 -12.77 22.72 -4.18
C LEU A 404 -14.30 22.71 -4.06
N ARG A 405 -15.01 22.66 -5.19
CA ARG A 405 -16.47 22.55 -5.23
C ARG A 405 -16.98 21.23 -4.65
N GLY A 406 -16.11 20.22 -4.54
CA GLY A 406 -16.48 18.89 -4.08
C GLY A 406 -17.17 18.05 -5.15
N GLU A 407 -17.00 18.38 -6.42
CA GLU A 407 -17.44 17.52 -7.52
C GLU A 407 -16.45 16.35 -7.73
N MET A 408 -15.18 16.60 -7.38
CA MET A 408 -14.08 15.64 -7.47
C MET A 408 -13.33 15.47 -6.13
N SER A 409 -12.48 14.46 -6.08
CA SER A 409 -11.45 14.25 -5.07
C SER A 409 -10.06 14.35 -5.70
N LEU A 410 -9.00 14.49 -4.92
CA LEU A 410 -7.63 14.52 -5.46
C LEU A 410 -7.24 13.17 -6.07
N ILE A 411 -7.59 12.06 -5.41
CA ILE A 411 -7.28 10.69 -5.82
C ILE A 411 -8.57 9.90 -5.83
N GLY A 412 -8.84 9.21 -6.93
CA GLY A 412 -10.07 8.46 -7.11
C GLY A 412 -10.20 7.86 -8.51
N PRO A 413 -11.33 7.21 -8.81
CA PRO A 413 -11.62 6.67 -10.14
C PRO A 413 -11.57 7.75 -11.22
N ARG A 414 -11.21 7.38 -12.45
CA ARG A 414 -11.16 8.34 -13.56
C ARG A 414 -12.56 8.91 -13.84
N PRO A 415 -12.72 10.24 -14.02
CA PRO A 415 -14.00 10.80 -14.44
C PRO A 415 -14.34 10.36 -15.87
N LEU A 416 -15.47 9.67 -16.03
CA LEU A 416 -15.97 9.21 -17.32
C LEU A 416 -17.14 10.05 -17.81
N SER A 417 -17.29 10.11 -19.13
CA SER A 417 -18.48 10.68 -19.78
C SER A 417 -19.70 9.77 -19.60
N PRO A 418 -20.93 10.32 -19.75
CA PRO A 418 -22.15 9.51 -19.71
C PRO A 418 -22.13 8.34 -20.71
N GLU A 419 -21.60 8.55 -21.92
CA GLU A 419 -21.51 7.54 -22.97
C GLU A 419 -20.59 6.37 -22.57
N GLN A 420 -19.45 6.67 -21.93
CA GLN A 420 -18.55 5.64 -21.42
C GLN A 420 -19.11 4.91 -20.20
N TYR A 421 -19.95 5.57 -19.40
CA TYR A 421 -20.63 4.91 -18.30
C TYR A 421 -21.65 3.89 -18.83
N ALA A 422 -22.32 4.20 -19.94
CA ALA A 422 -23.27 3.29 -20.59
C ALA A 422 -22.62 2.01 -21.14
N SER A 423 -21.30 2.01 -21.42
CA SER A 423 -20.59 0.81 -21.88
C SER A 423 -20.12 -0.12 -20.74
N ILE A 424 -20.37 0.22 -19.47
CA ILE A 424 -19.94 -0.56 -18.30
C ILE A 424 -21.12 -1.37 -17.79
N PRO A 425 -20.92 -2.64 -17.35
CA PRO A 425 -21.96 -3.41 -16.68
C PRO A 425 -22.57 -2.66 -15.49
N GLU A 426 -23.90 -2.66 -15.37
CA GLU A 426 -24.65 -1.85 -14.39
C GLU A 426 -24.14 -2.04 -12.95
N ALA A 427 -23.89 -3.28 -12.53
CA ALA A 427 -23.36 -3.59 -11.20
C ALA A 427 -22.00 -2.92 -10.92
N HIS A 428 -21.13 -2.84 -11.93
CA HIS A 428 -19.83 -2.18 -11.82
C HIS A 428 -19.97 -0.65 -11.86
N ALA A 429 -20.89 -0.14 -12.69
CA ALA A 429 -21.19 1.29 -12.78
C ALA A 429 -21.68 1.82 -11.43
N GLN A 430 -22.69 1.18 -10.83
CA GLN A 430 -23.26 1.59 -9.54
C GLN A 430 -22.23 1.64 -8.42
N ARG A 431 -21.33 0.65 -8.37
CA ARG A 431 -20.24 0.61 -7.38
C ARG A 431 -19.29 1.80 -7.54
N ARG A 432 -18.93 2.18 -8.77
CA ARG A 432 -18.06 3.35 -9.00
C ARG A 432 -18.70 4.66 -8.55
N LEU A 433 -20.03 4.77 -8.58
CA LEU A 433 -20.76 5.96 -8.14
C LEU A 433 -20.72 6.18 -6.61
N LEU A 434 -20.25 5.20 -5.83
CA LEU A 434 -20.11 5.30 -4.37
C LEU A 434 -19.02 6.29 -3.93
N VAL A 435 -18.07 6.62 -4.81
CA VAL A 435 -16.96 7.53 -4.51
C VAL A 435 -16.87 8.64 -5.55
N ARG A 436 -16.34 9.81 -5.16
CA ARG A 436 -16.12 10.90 -6.10
C ARG A 436 -14.96 10.58 -7.04
N PRO A 437 -15.05 10.93 -8.33
CA PRO A 437 -13.93 10.78 -9.26
C PRO A 437 -12.70 11.57 -8.80
N GLY A 438 -11.52 11.11 -9.20
CA GLY A 438 -10.22 11.67 -8.84
C GLY A 438 -9.63 12.56 -9.93
N VAL A 439 -8.88 13.59 -9.54
CA VAL A 439 -7.95 14.29 -10.45
C VAL A 439 -6.86 13.31 -10.89
N MET A 440 -6.30 12.57 -9.93
CA MET A 440 -5.37 11.47 -10.17
C MET A 440 -6.13 10.14 -10.21
N GLY A 441 -6.17 9.54 -11.39
CA GLY A 441 -6.75 8.21 -11.61
C GLY A 441 -5.84 7.09 -11.10
N VAL A 442 -6.41 6.11 -10.42
CA VAL A 442 -5.67 4.98 -9.82
C VAL A 442 -4.97 4.13 -10.88
N TRP A 443 -5.60 3.97 -12.04
CA TRP A 443 -5.00 3.30 -13.20
C TRP A 443 -3.67 3.92 -13.65
N ARG A 444 -3.39 5.22 -13.35
CA ARG A 444 -2.09 5.83 -13.68
C ARG A 444 -0.92 5.19 -12.89
N THR A 445 -1.22 4.32 -11.93
CA THR A 445 -0.20 3.58 -11.17
C THR A 445 0.28 2.31 -11.88
N THR A 446 -0.48 1.75 -12.83
CA THR A 446 -0.20 0.40 -13.38
C THR A 446 0.82 0.32 -14.51
N GLY A 447 1.22 1.42 -15.17
CA GLY A 447 2.26 1.39 -16.20
C GLY A 447 2.18 2.55 -17.19
N GLU A 448 2.95 2.47 -18.29
CA GLU A 448 2.88 3.40 -19.44
C GLU A 448 1.95 2.91 -20.57
N THR A 449 1.50 1.64 -20.55
CA THR A 449 0.48 1.16 -21.49
C THR A 449 -0.89 1.63 -21.03
N VAL A 450 -1.69 2.16 -21.97
CA VAL A 450 -3.05 2.65 -21.70
C VAL A 450 -3.96 1.45 -21.48
N PRO A 451 -4.51 1.24 -20.26
CA PRO A 451 -5.38 0.11 -19.98
C PRO A 451 -6.71 0.20 -20.76
N THR A 452 -7.29 -0.95 -21.11
CA THR A 452 -8.63 -1.04 -21.70
C THR A 452 -9.69 -0.51 -20.73
N VAL A 453 -10.90 -0.19 -21.23
CA VAL A 453 -12.01 0.31 -20.37
C VAL A 453 -12.36 -0.70 -19.28
N GLU A 454 -12.24 -1.99 -19.57
CA GLU A 454 -12.50 -3.07 -18.64
C GLU A 454 -11.41 -3.17 -17.55
N GLU A 455 -10.13 -3.15 -17.94
CA GLU A 455 -9.01 -3.15 -16.99
C GLU A 455 -9.01 -1.90 -16.10
N MET A 456 -9.29 -0.73 -16.67
CA MET A 456 -9.48 0.50 -15.90
C MET A 456 -10.61 0.36 -14.89
N THR A 457 -11.75 -0.22 -15.32
CA THR A 457 -12.91 -0.42 -14.45
C THR A 457 -12.56 -1.37 -13.30
N ARG A 458 -11.84 -2.45 -13.57
CA ARG A 458 -11.37 -3.39 -12.53
C ARG A 458 -10.48 -2.71 -11.48
N LEU A 459 -9.50 -1.92 -11.93
CA LEU A 459 -8.61 -1.17 -11.02
C LEU A 459 -9.36 -0.10 -10.21
N ASP A 460 -10.30 0.59 -10.85
CA ASP A 460 -11.16 1.58 -10.20
C ASP A 460 -12.07 0.91 -9.15
N LEU A 461 -12.61 -0.28 -9.41
CA LEU A 461 -13.42 -1.04 -8.46
C LEU A 461 -12.61 -1.53 -7.26
N GLU A 462 -11.42 -2.08 -7.50
CA GLU A 462 -10.50 -2.48 -6.42
C GLU A 462 -10.20 -1.29 -5.51
N TYR A 463 -10.01 -0.10 -6.09
CA TYR A 463 -9.84 1.12 -5.33
C TYR A 463 -11.10 1.55 -4.57
N VAL A 464 -12.27 1.60 -5.23
CA VAL A 464 -13.55 1.92 -4.57
C VAL A 464 -13.75 1.03 -3.36
N ASP A 465 -13.36 -0.24 -3.49
CA ASP A 465 -13.50 -1.18 -2.42
C ASP A 465 -12.52 -0.93 -1.28
N ASN A 466 -11.32 -0.45 -1.55
CA ASN A 466 -10.20 -0.58 -0.63
C ASN A 466 -9.51 0.75 -0.27
N TRP A 467 -10.04 1.87 -0.74
CA TRP A 467 -9.41 3.17 -0.51
C TRP A 467 -9.33 3.51 0.98
N SER A 468 -8.21 4.11 1.34
CA SER A 468 -7.90 4.67 2.65
C SER A 468 -7.05 5.93 2.47
N LEU A 469 -6.95 6.78 3.49
CA LEU A 469 -6.10 7.98 3.41
C LEU A 469 -4.61 7.62 3.22
N THR A 470 -4.17 6.48 3.77
CA THR A 470 -2.80 5.99 3.62
C THR A 470 -2.53 5.45 2.22
N SER A 471 -3.48 4.70 1.63
CA SER A 471 -3.36 4.27 0.24
C SER A 471 -3.35 5.45 -0.71
N ASP A 472 -4.18 6.47 -0.47
CA ASP A 472 -4.20 7.71 -1.25
C ASP A 472 -2.85 8.43 -1.16
N LEU A 473 -2.27 8.57 0.03
CA LEU A 473 -0.92 9.13 0.18
C LEU A 473 0.13 8.33 -0.61
N GLY A 474 0.06 7.00 -0.56
CA GLY A 474 0.95 6.12 -1.31
C GLY A 474 0.83 6.30 -2.83
N ILE A 475 -0.40 6.37 -3.35
CA ILE A 475 -0.68 6.64 -4.77
C ILE A 475 -0.14 8.03 -5.15
N GLY A 476 -0.43 9.06 -4.34
CA GLY A 476 0.07 10.41 -4.56
C GLY A 476 1.59 10.49 -4.61
N LEU A 477 2.28 9.80 -3.69
CA LEU A 477 3.75 9.75 -3.66
C LEU A 477 4.33 9.01 -4.87
N LEU A 478 3.73 7.88 -5.26
CA LEU A 478 4.12 7.13 -6.45
C LEU A 478 4.03 7.99 -7.72
N LEU A 479 2.91 8.72 -7.87
CA LEU A 479 2.69 9.62 -9.00
C LEU A 479 3.62 10.84 -8.97
N ALA A 480 3.81 11.45 -7.80
CA ALA A 480 4.77 12.55 -7.62
C ALA A 480 6.19 12.11 -7.98
N ARG A 481 6.61 10.90 -7.57
CA ARG A 481 7.91 10.33 -7.94
C ARG A 481 8.06 10.22 -9.46
N ARG A 482 7.04 9.72 -10.17
CA ARG A 482 7.06 9.61 -11.64
C ARG A 482 7.19 10.96 -12.32
N LEU A 483 6.47 11.98 -11.81
CA LEU A 483 6.56 13.35 -12.31
C LEU A 483 7.94 13.95 -12.09
N VAL A 484 8.51 13.79 -10.88
CA VAL A 484 9.85 14.29 -10.54
C VAL A 484 10.94 13.57 -11.34
N SER A 485 10.83 12.25 -11.53
CA SER A 485 11.80 11.49 -12.35
C SER A 485 11.78 11.91 -13.81
N ARG A 486 10.61 12.27 -14.36
CA ARG A 486 10.49 12.85 -15.72
C ARG A 486 11.07 14.27 -15.81
N PHE A 487 11.00 15.06 -14.73
CA PHE A 487 11.37 16.49 -14.74
C PHE A 487 12.83 16.78 -14.38
N PHE A 488 13.38 16.09 -13.37
CA PHE A 488 14.63 16.47 -12.70
C PHE A 488 15.84 15.66 -13.18
N LEU A 489 15.65 14.36 -13.43
CA LEU A 489 16.76 13.44 -13.73
C LEU A 489 17.42 13.76 -15.08
N LEU A 490 16.65 14.11 -16.12
CA LEU A 490 17.20 14.35 -17.45
C LEU A 490 17.96 15.68 -17.58
N ARG A 491 17.57 16.74 -16.85
CA ARG A 491 18.16 18.09 -17.01
C ARG A 491 19.37 18.34 -16.12
N VAL A 492 19.34 17.90 -14.86
CA VAL A 492 20.46 18.12 -13.92
C VAL A 492 21.64 17.22 -14.29
N VAL A 493 21.37 15.97 -14.62
CA VAL A 493 22.38 14.98 -15.04
C VAL A 493 23.07 15.44 -16.33
N ARG A 494 22.32 15.89 -17.35
CA ARG A 494 22.90 16.42 -18.61
C ARG A 494 23.80 17.65 -18.42
N ARG A 495 23.41 18.61 -17.57
CA ARG A 495 24.19 19.85 -17.35
C ARG A 495 25.45 19.64 -16.50
N TRP A 496 25.39 18.77 -15.50
CA TRP A 496 26.56 18.45 -14.66
C TRP A 496 27.55 17.52 -15.37
N GLN A 497 27.07 16.62 -16.23
CA GLN A 497 27.92 15.63 -16.92
C GLN A 497 28.75 16.18 -18.08
N ALA A 498 28.22 17.14 -18.86
CA ALA A 498 28.97 17.74 -19.96
C ALA A 498 30.27 18.43 -19.50
N ARG A 499 30.33 18.86 -18.23
CA ARG A 499 31.54 19.46 -17.62
C ARG A 499 32.49 18.44 -16.97
N LEU A 500 32.00 17.27 -16.59
CA LEU A 500 32.76 16.24 -15.88
C LEU A 500 33.33 15.17 -16.84
N LEU A 501 32.67 14.89 -17.96
CA LEU A 501 33.07 13.85 -18.93
C LEU A 501 34.06 14.32 -20.02
N ALA A 502 34.52 15.57 -19.97
CA ALA A 502 35.49 16.14 -20.93
C ALA A 502 36.91 15.54 -20.83
N GLY A 503 37.13 14.50 -20.01
CA GLY A 503 38.45 13.88 -19.83
C GLY A 503 38.44 12.42 -19.38
N SER A 504 37.42 11.62 -19.74
CA SER A 504 37.36 10.21 -19.34
C SER A 504 37.69 9.26 -20.50
N PRO A 505 38.53 8.22 -20.31
CA PRO A 505 39.00 7.33 -21.37
C PRO A 505 37.87 6.50 -22.03
N ASP A 506 38.05 6.17 -23.32
CA ASP A 506 37.09 5.47 -24.19
C ASP A 506 36.80 4.00 -23.79
N SER A 507 37.50 3.45 -22.79
CA SER A 507 37.38 2.04 -22.31
C SER A 507 36.37 1.82 -21.18
N ALA A 508 35.49 2.79 -20.94
CA ALA A 508 34.55 2.79 -19.82
C ALA A 508 33.28 1.95 -20.06
N VAL A 509 32.77 1.30 -19.00
CA VAL A 509 31.55 0.48 -19.02
C VAL A 509 30.30 1.33 -19.30
N ARG A 510 29.45 0.88 -20.23
CA ARG A 510 28.24 1.56 -20.68
C ARG A 510 27.12 0.60 -21.07
N LEU A 511 25.87 1.02 -20.88
CA LEU A 511 24.72 0.39 -21.54
C LEU A 511 24.46 1.08 -22.89
N ARG A 512 24.14 0.31 -23.93
CA ARG A 512 23.72 0.80 -25.24
C ARG A 512 22.57 -0.04 -25.78
N LEU A 513 21.81 0.55 -26.70
CA LEU A 513 20.89 -0.19 -27.57
C LEU A 513 21.61 -0.49 -28.87
N ASP A 514 21.51 -1.73 -29.36
CA ASP A 514 21.98 -2.07 -30.69
C ASP A 514 20.95 -1.74 -31.78
N ALA A 515 21.30 -1.99 -33.04
CA ALA A 515 20.45 -1.69 -34.19
C ALA A 515 19.14 -2.52 -34.23
N ARG A 516 19.05 -3.59 -33.43
CA ARG A 516 17.86 -4.44 -33.30
C ARG A 516 17.01 -4.05 -32.09
N GLY A 517 17.42 -3.04 -31.32
CA GLY A 517 16.75 -2.62 -30.09
C GLY A 517 17.10 -3.49 -28.87
N GLU A 518 18.11 -4.35 -28.97
CA GLU A 518 18.57 -5.16 -27.83
C GLU A 518 19.48 -4.33 -26.92
N VAL A 519 19.32 -4.52 -25.61
CA VAL A 519 20.12 -3.82 -24.61
C VAL A 519 21.44 -4.56 -24.44
N ARG A 520 22.55 -3.85 -24.60
CA ARG A 520 23.91 -4.38 -24.41
C ARG A 520 24.65 -3.64 -23.31
N LEU A 521 25.32 -4.38 -22.43
CA LEU A 521 26.35 -3.85 -21.54
C LEU A 521 27.70 -3.99 -22.25
N ASN A 522 28.30 -2.90 -22.72
CA ASN A 522 29.42 -2.93 -23.66
C ASN A 522 29.10 -3.85 -24.85
N ASP A 523 29.81 -4.97 -24.99
CA ASP A 523 29.62 -5.96 -26.05
C ASP A 523 28.72 -7.14 -25.64
N TYR A 524 28.30 -7.20 -24.37
CA TYR A 524 27.51 -8.29 -23.82
C TYR A 524 26.00 -8.04 -23.97
N PRO A 525 25.24 -8.93 -24.62
CA PRO A 525 23.78 -8.82 -24.72
C PRO A 525 23.11 -9.08 -23.36
N LEU A 526 22.17 -8.22 -23.00
CA LEU A 526 21.35 -8.38 -21.79
C LEU A 526 19.97 -8.90 -22.18
N PHE A 527 19.52 -9.94 -21.49
CA PHE A 527 18.17 -10.47 -21.63
C PHE A 527 17.16 -9.53 -20.95
N THR A 528 16.27 -8.95 -21.76
CA THR A 528 15.23 -8.01 -21.32
C THR A 528 13.82 -8.61 -21.36
N GLY A 529 13.65 -9.79 -21.95
CA GLY A 529 12.34 -10.38 -22.26
C GLY A 529 11.50 -10.74 -21.04
N SER A 530 10.21 -11.02 -21.29
CA SER A 530 9.24 -11.42 -20.27
C SER A 530 9.62 -12.74 -19.58
N LEU A 531 8.91 -13.08 -18.52
CA LEU A 531 9.10 -14.34 -17.81
C LEU A 531 8.93 -15.56 -18.72
N VAL A 532 7.94 -15.54 -19.62
CA VAL A 532 7.67 -16.65 -20.54
C VAL A 532 8.87 -16.86 -21.46
N ALA A 533 9.39 -15.78 -22.04
CA ALA A 533 10.59 -15.81 -22.87
C ALA A 533 11.83 -16.28 -22.09
N LEU A 534 11.91 -15.98 -20.78
CA LEU A 534 13.00 -16.46 -19.94
C LEU A 534 12.92 -17.98 -19.73
N LEU A 535 11.72 -18.52 -19.50
CA LEU A 535 11.52 -19.96 -19.35
C LEU A 535 11.87 -20.72 -20.63
N GLU A 536 11.46 -20.21 -21.80
CA GLU A 536 11.89 -20.75 -23.10
C GLU A 536 13.42 -20.71 -23.23
N LYS A 537 14.05 -19.59 -22.84
CA LYS A 537 15.51 -19.47 -22.87
C LYS A 537 16.20 -20.46 -21.93
N VAL A 538 15.61 -20.76 -20.77
CA VAL A 538 16.10 -21.78 -19.85
C VAL A 538 16.03 -23.17 -20.49
N GLU A 539 14.90 -23.52 -21.14
CA GLU A 539 14.76 -24.80 -21.86
C GLU A 539 15.83 -24.96 -22.95
N ASP A 540 16.07 -23.91 -23.74
CA ASP A 540 17.14 -23.89 -24.75
C ASP A 540 18.52 -24.18 -24.16
N LEU A 541 18.83 -23.59 -23.01
CA LEU A 541 20.12 -23.77 -22.34
C LEU A 541 20.27 -25.19 -21.77
N LEU A 542 19.20 -25.74 -21.18
CA LEU A 542 19.19 -27.11 -20.68
C LEU A 542 19.37 -28.14 -21.81
N ALA A 543 18.82 -27.85 -23.00
CA ALA A 543 18.96 -28.71 -24.18
C ALA A 543 20.41 -28.86 -24.68
N LEU A 544 21.30 -27.91 -24.35
CA LEU A 544 22.72 -27.95 -24.74
C LEU A 544 23.51 -29.08 -24.07
N ARG A 545 23.00 -29.65 -22.96
CA ARG A 545 23.65 -30.73 -22.18
C ARG A 545 25.12 -30.45 -21.86
N ARG A 546 25.44 -29.21 -21.50
CA ARG A 546 26.73 -28.77 -20.96
C ARG A 546 26.50 -27.83 -19.78
N PRO A 547 27.50 -27.62 -18.91
CA PRO A 547 27.43 -26.55 -17.92
C PRO A 547 27.19 -25.21 -18.62
N THR A 548 26.14 -24.51 -18.21
CA THR A 548 25.79 -23.17 -18.69
C THR A 548 25.65 -22.19 -17.53
N LEU A 549 25.98 -20.93 -17.76
CA LEU A 549 25.97 -19.89 -16.72
C LEU A 549 24.95 -18.78 -17.01
N MET A 550 24.08 -18.52 -16.03
CA MET A 550 23.23 -17.34 -15.97
C MET A 550 23.76 -16.33 -14.96
N VAL A 551 24.11 -15.13 -15.45
CA VAL A 551 24.59 -14.02 -14.62
C VAL A 551 23.45 -13.05 -14.31
N THR A 552 23.22 -12.78 -13.03
CA THR A 552 22.19 -11.85 -12.53
C THR A 552 22.76 -10.45 -12.33
N THR A 553 22.94 -9.70 -13.43
CA THR A 553 23.61 -8.40 -13.45
C THR A 553 22.93 -7.35 -12.59
N ASN A 554 23.65 -6.88 -11.58
CA ASN A 554 23.29 -5.74 -10.75
C ASN A 554 24.29 -4.57 -10.90
N VAL A 555 24.00 -3.46 -10.22
CA VAL A 555 24.83 -2.23 -10.27
C VAL A 555 26.26 -2.48 -9.82
N ASP A 556 26.47 -3.32 -8.81
CA ASP A 556 27.80 -3.59 -8.26
C ASP A 556 28.65 -4.37 -9.27
N GLN A 557 28.08 -5.39 -9.92
CA GLN A 557 28.76 -6.16 -10.96
C GLN A 557 29.11 -5.31 -12.19
N ILE A 558 28.23 -4.38 -12.60
CA ILE A 558 28.53 -3.43 -13.69
C ILE A 558 29.75 -2.57 -13.37
N LEU A 559 29.87 -2.10 -12.13
CA LEU A 559 31.00 -1.27 -11.69
C LEU A 559 32.27 -2.09 -11.49
N ASP A 560 32.14 -3.36 -11.12
CA ASP A 560 33.28 -4.27 -10.94
C ASP A 560 33.83 -4.76 -12.30
N LEU A 561 33.00 -4.82 -13.36
CA LEU A 561 33.41 -5.09 -14.74
C LEU A 561 34.47 -4.08 -15.26
N GLU A 562 34.42 -2.85 -14.74
CA GLU A 562 35.33 -1.76 -15.12
C GLU A 562 36.71 -1.87 -14.43
N ARG A 563 36.86 -2.75 -13.43
CA ARG A 563 38.00 -2.75 -12.49
C ARG A 563 38.65 -4.10 -12.27
N GLN A 564 37.91 -5.19 -12.48
CA GLN A 564 38.35 -6.54 -12.14
C GLN A 564 38.39 -7.40 -13.40
N ALA A 565 39.59 -7.78 -13.84
CA ALA A 565 39.77 -8.68 -14.98
C ALA A 565 38.95 -9.97 -14.83
N LYS A 566 38.93 -10.54 -13.61
CA LYS A 566 38.13 -11.73 -13.30
C LYS A 566 36.61 -11.57 -13.51
N THR A 567 36.08 -10.35 -13.46
CA THR A 567 34.65 -10.10 -13.76
C THR A 567 34.39 -10.07 -15.26
N VAL A 568 35.38 -9.67 -16.08
CA VAL A 568 35.31 -9.77 -17.54
C VAL A 568 35.23 -11.25 -17.94
N ASP A 569 36.10 -12.09 -17.37
CA ASP A 569 36.10 -13.54 -17.62
C ASP A 569 34.73 -14.20 -17.32
N VAL A 570 34.02 -13.70 -16.30
CA VAL A 570 32.67 -14.17 -15.95
C VAL A 570 31.65 -13.81 -17.03
N TYR A 571 31.70 -12.57 -17.54
CA TYR A 571 30.77 -12.11 -18.56
C TYR A 571 31.08 -12.75 -19.93
N ASP A 572 32.35 -13.01 -20.23
CA ASP A 572 32.77 -13.76 -21.42
C ASP A 572 32.29 -15.22 -21.40
N ALA A 573 32.21 -15.83 -20.22
CA ALA A 573 31.71 -17.19 -20.04
C ALA A 573 30.20 -17.31 -19.84
N ALA A 574 29.46 -16.19 -19.75
CA ALA A 574 28.03 -16.20 -19.48
C ALA A 574 27.22 -16.57 -20.74
N ASP A 575 26.35 -17.57 -20.63
CA ASP A 575 25.46 -17.96 -21.72
C ASP A 575 24.20 -17.07 -21.78
N VAL A 576 23.81 -16.51 -20.64
CA VAL A 576 22.72 -15.53 -20.54
C VAL A 576 22.97 -14.56 -19.39
N ILE A 577 22.67 -13.28 -19.64
CA ILE A 577 22.85 -12.20 -18.66
C ILE A 577 21.50 -11.54 -18.43
N VAL A 578 20.97 -11.62 -17.21
CA VAL A 578 19.65 -11.10 -16.85
C VAL A 578 19.75 -9.86 -15.96
N LEU A 579 18.69 -9.05 -15.95
CA LEU A 579 18.64 -7.78 -15.20
C LEU A 579 18.10 -7.97 -13.78
N ASP A 580 18.97 -7.96 -12.77
CA ASP A 580 18.59 -8.11 -11.35
C ASP A 580 18.25 -6.75 -10.69
N GLY A 581 18.87 -5.65 -11.14
CA GLY A 581 18.74 -4.34 -10.49
C GLY A 581 17.71 -3.39 -11.14
N MET A 582 16.78 -2.85 -10.36
CA MET A 582 15.88 -1.76 -10.81
C MET A 582 16.61 -0.54 -11.41
N PRO A 583 17.78 -0.10 -10.90
CA PRO A 583 18.52 0.99 -11.54
C PRO A 583 18.98 0.67 -12.97
N VAL A 584 19.34 -0.59 -13.24
CA VAL A 584 19.78 -1.04 -14.57
C VAL A 584 18.59 -1.13 -15.52
N VAL A 585 17.47 -1.69 -15.05
CA VAL A 585 16.20 -1.70 -15.79
C VAL A 585 15.74 -0.29 -16.14
N GLN A 586 15.85 0.66 -15.20
CA GLN A 586 15.52 2.06 -15.44
C GLN A 586 16.45 2.69 -16.48
N LEU A 587 17.75 2.41 -16.42
CA LEU A 587 18.71 2.91 -17.41
C LEU A 587 18.40 2.36 -18.82
N ALA A 588 18.13 1.06 -18.94
CA ALA A 588 17.73 0.43 -20.21
C ALA A 588 16.49 1.10 -20.81
N ARG A 589 15.45 1.34 -19.99
CA ARG A 589 14.23 2.06 -20.42
C ARG A 589 14.53 3.51 -20.80
N MET A 590 15.41 4.21 -20.07
CA MET A 590 15.83 5.58 -20.42
C MET A 590 16.57 5.66 -21.77
N LEU A 591 17.27 4.60 -22.16
CA LEU A 591 17.91 4.51 -23.46
C LEU A 591 16.88 4.33 -24.59
N GLY A 592 15.67 3.87 -24.28
CA GLY A 592 14.58 3.61 -25.23
C GLY A 592 14.31 2.12 -25.46
N ALA A 593 14.74 1.24 -24.56
CA ALA A 593 14.39 -0.16 -24.59
C ALA A 593 12.93 -0.33 -24.14
N ASP A 594 12.10 -0.90 -25.02
CA ASP A 594 10.75 -1.31 -24.69
C ASP A 594 10.75 -2.71 -24.06
N ASP A 595 9.69 -3.03 -23.29
CA ASP A 595 9.47 -4.35 -22.70
C ASP A 595 10.61 -4.92 -21.83
N VAL A 596 11.29 -4.07 -21.04
CA VAL A 596 12.38 -4.51 -20.15
C VAL A 596 11.84 -5.07 -18.83
N HIS A 597 12.04 -6.36 -18.59
CA HIS A 597 11.68 -7.06 -17.35
C HIS A 597 12.86 -7.25 -16.40
N ARG A 598 12.57 -7.27 -15.11
CA ARG A 598 13.55 -7.52 -14.03
C ARG A 598 13.46 -8.98 -13.63
N HIS A 599 14.60 -9.67 -13.58
CA HIS A 599 14.72 -11.07 -13.17
C HIS A 599 15.76 -11.17 -12.07
N THR A 600 15.31 -11.33 -10.83
CA THR A 600 16.21 -11.40 -9.66
C THR A 600 16.46 -12.83 -9.25
N GLY A 601 17.66 -13.16 -8.76
CA GLY A 601 17.92 -14.51 -8.23
C GLY A 601 16.93 -14.93 -7.12
N ALA A 602 16.45 -13.97 -6.34
CA ALA A 602 15.46 -14.21 -5.29
C ALA A 602 14.04 -14.50 -5.81
N ASP A 603 13.69 -14.00 -6.99
CA ASP A 603 12.42 -14.29 -7.67
C ASP A 603 12.52 -15.56 -8.51
N LEU A 604 13.68 -15.82 -9.13
CA LEU A 604 13.91 -16.99 -9.97
C LEU A 604 13.87 -18.30 -9.18
N LEU A 605 14.41 -18.34 -7.95
CA LEU A 605 14.41 -19.56 -7.13
C LEU A 605 13.00 -20.13 -6.86
N PRO A 606 12.06 -19.40 -6.24
CA PRO A 606 10.71 -19.91 -6.01
C PRO A 606 9.94 -20.15 -7.32
N LEU A 607 10.23 -19.36 -8.35
CA LEU A 607 9.53 -19.45 -9.64
C LEU A 607 9.94 -20.71 -10.41
N LEU A 608 11.24 -20.94 -10.60
CA LEU A 608 11.72 -22.15 -11.25
C LEU A 608 11.38 -23.39 -10.43
N ALA A 609 11.33 -23.28 -9.10
CA ALA A 609 10.78 -24.34 -8.25
C ALA A 609 9.30 -24.61 -8.57
N ALA A 610 8.44 -23.60 -8.71
CA ALA A 610 7.05 -23.82 -9.08
C ALA A 610 6.90 -24.45 -10.48
N GLU A 611 7.68 -23.98 -11.46
CA GLU A 611 7.65 -24.47 -12.84
C GLU A 611 8.25 -25.88 -12.98
N SER A 612 9.10 -26.30 -12.05
CA SER A 612 9.74 -27.62 -12.07
C SER A 612 8.75 -28.77 -11.96
N VAL A 613 7.59 -28.56 -11.32
CA VAL A 613 6.53 -29.57 -11.22
C VAL A 613 5.97 -29.90 -12.61
N ALA A 614 5.70 -28.88 -13.42
CA ALA A 614 5.14 -29.05 -14.75
C ALA A 614 6.18 -29.57 -15.76
N ARG A 615 7.43 -29.06 -15.66
CA ARG A 615 8.52 -29.36 -16.61
C ARG A 615 9.42 -30.51 -16.20
N ARG A 616 9.22 -31.06 -15.00
CA ARG A 616 10.01 -32.14 -14.40
C ARG A 616 11.49 -31.81 -14.28
N TRP A 617 11.81 -30.55 -13.98
CA TRP A 617 13.18 -30.13 -13.72
C TRP A 617 13.65 -30.56 -12.32
N ARG A 618 14.90 -31.00 -12.23
CA ARG A 618 15.60 -31.30 -10.98
C ARG A 618 16.45 -30.10 -10.59
N ILE A 619 16.20 -29.56 -9.40
CA ILE A 619 16.85 -28.33 -8.93
C ILE A 619 17.76 -28.66 -7.75
N ALA A 620 19.01 -28.21 -7.80
CA ALA A 620 19.91 -28.23 -6.65
C ALA A 620 20.13 -26.80 -6.11
N VAL A 621 20.14 -26.63 -4.79
CA VAL A 621 20.47 -25.37 -4.12
C VAL A 621 21.71 -25.57 -3.27
N MET A 622 22.77 -24.79 -3.53
CA MET A 622 24.03 -24.87 -2.81
C MET A 622 24.46 -23.52 -2.23
N GLY A 623 25.09 -23.53 -1.06
CA GLY A 623 25.56 -22.33 -0.36
C GLY A 623 24.51 -21.69 0.57
N GLY A 624 24.94 -20.69 1.32
CA GLY A 624 24.20 -20.11 2.46
C GLY A 624 24.91 -20.39 3.79
N ALA A 625 24.48 -19.76 4.87
CA ALA A 625 24.98 -20.12 6.21
C ALA A 625 24.50 -21.54 6.59
N ASP A 626 25.14 -22.16 7.59
CA ASP A 626 24.78 -23.51 8.07
C ASP A 626 23.25 -23.64 8.23
N ASP A 627 22.67 -24.71 7.66
CA ASP A 627 21.23 -25.06 7.63
C ASP A 627 20.31 -24.22 6.69
N VAL A 628 20.76 -23.10 6.13
CA VAL A 628 19.87 -22.15 5.44
C VAL A 628 19.34 -22.69 4.12
N ALA A 629 20.19 -23.39 3.35
CA ALA A 629 19.78 -24.09 2.13
C ALA A 629 18.72 -25.16 2.41
N GLN A 630 18.92 -25.95 3.46
CA GLN A 630 18.00 -27.02 3.85
C GLN A 630 16.64 -26.47 4.25
N ARG A 631 16.61 -25.36 5.02
CA ARG A 631 15.37 -24.66 5.39
C ARG A 631 14.65 -24.05 4.20
N ALA A 632 15.37 -23.43 3.27
CA ALA A 632 14.80 -22.89 2.04
C ALA A 632 14.15 -23.99 1.18
N VAL A 633 14.83 -25.12 1.01
CA VAL A 633 14.30 -26.28 0.28
C VAL A 633 13.05 -26.85 0.96
N ALA A 634 13.04 -26.97 2.28
CA ALA A 634 11.87 -27.42 3.04
C ALA A 634 10.67 -26.47 2.86
N ALA A 635 10.90 -25.15 2.89
CA ALA A 635 9.87 -24.15 2.67
C ALA A 635 9.29 -24.21 1.24
N LEU A 636 10.16 -24.37 0.23
CA LEU A 636 9.75 -24.47 -1.18
C LEU A 636 8.96 -25.76 -1.46
N ARG A 637 9.39 -26.90 -0.92
CA ARG A 637 8.64 -28.17 -1.02
C ARG A 637 7.26 -28.09 -0.37
N THR A 638 7.13 -27.32 0.72
CA THR A 638 5.85 -27.08 1.38
C THR A 638 4.93 -26.19 0.56
N ALA A 639 5.50 -25.14 -0.06
CA ALA A 639 4.75 -24.21 -0.91
C ALA A 639 4.31 -24.83 -2.25
N HIS A 640 5.12 -25.74 -2.80
CA HIS A 640 4.89 -26.39 -4.08
C HIS A 640 5.07 -27.92 -3.94
N PRO A 641 4.01 -28.66 -3.56
CA PRO A 641 4.07 -30.11 -3.45
C PRO A 641 4.41 -30.77 -4.79
N GLY A 642 5.42 -31.66 -4.81
CA GLY A 642 5.86 -32.38 -6.01
C GLY A 642 7.10 -31.81 -6.70
N THR A 643 7.70 -30.73 -6.20
CA THR A 643 8.97 -30.20 -6.71
C THR A 643 10.14 -31.13 -6.42
N THR A 644 10.95 -31.43 -7.44
CA THR A 644 12.23 -32.12 -7.28
C THR A 644 13.33 -31.10 -7.03
N ILE A 645 13.47 -30.69 -5.78
CA ILE A 645 14.46 -29.69 -5.33
C ILE A 645 15.24 -30.20 -4.11
N ASP A 646 16.57 -30.19 -4.17
CA ASP A 646 17.46 -30.72 -3.13
C ASP A 646 18.51 -29.70 -2.68
N ALA A 647 18.88 -29.76 -1.41
CA ALA A 647 19.95 -28.92 -0.85
C ALA A 647 21.27 -29.68 -0.91
N VAL A 648 22.34 -29.01 -1.35
CA VAL A 648 23.70 -29.54 -1.34
C VAL A 648 24.49 -28.78 -0.29
N ASP A 649 25.06 -29.52 0.66
CA ASP A 649 25.89 -28.94 1.71
C ASP A 649 27.15 -28.34 1.09
N PHE A 650 27.43 -27.08 1.43
CA PHE A 650 28.58 -26.36 0.90
C PHE A 650 29.58 -26.05 2.02
N PRO A 651 30.80 -26.63 1.99
CA PRO A 651 31.79 -26.40 3.03
C PRO A 651 32.34 -24.96 2.98
N LEU A 652 32.82 -24.50 4.13
CA LEU A 652 33.54 -23.23 4.23
C LEU A 652 34.89 -23.40 3.52
N LEU A 653 35.09 -22.68 2.41
CA LEU A 653 36.30 -22.80 1.59
C LEU A 653 37.40 -21.84 2.04
N ASP A 654 38.64 -22.32 2.08
CA ASP A 654 39.85 -21.50 2.30
C ASP A 654 40.26 -20.71 1.03
N GLY A 655 39.74 -21.11 -0.14
CA GLY A 655 39.97 -20.46 -1.43
C GLY A 655 39.06 -20.99 -2.54
N LEU A 656 39.09 -20.38 -3.73
CA LEU A 656 38.28 -20.85 -4.88
C LEU A 656 38.72 -22.22 -5.43
N GLU A 657 39.98 -22.57 -5.20
CA GLU A 657 40.63 -23.82 -5.65
C GLU A 657 40.61 -24.91 -4.58
N ASP A 658 39.90 -24.69 -3.47
CA ASP A 658 39.86 -25.61 -2.35
C ASP A 658 39.32 -27.00 -2.77
N PRO A 659 40.07 -28.10 -2.49
CA PRO A 659 39.65 -29.47 -2.79
C PRO A 659 38.28 -29.85 -2.22
N ALA A 660 37.81 -29.19 -1.16
CA ALA A 660 36.47 -29.42 -0.61
C ALA A 660 35.36 -29.14 -1.65
N SER A 661 35.62 -28.33 -2.67
CA SER A 661 34.70 -28.11 -3.80
C SER A 661 34.48 -29.37 -4.64
N LEU A 662 35.44 -30.30 -4.70
CA LEU A 662 35.29 -31.55 -5.46
C LEU A 662 34.18 -32.43 -4.87
N LYS A 663 34.02 -32.43 -3.55
CA LYS A 663 32.94 -33.15 -2.87
C LYS A 663 31.57 -32.59 -3.29
N VAL A 664 31.43 -31.27 -3.35
CA VAL A 664 30.20 -30.61 -3.82
C VAL A 664 29.89 -30.98 -5.27
N ILE A 665 30.91 -31.05 -6.12
CA ILE A 665 30.75 -31.45 -7.53
C ILE A 665 30.33 -32.92 -7.64
N GLU A 666 30.87 -33.79 -6.81
CA GLU A 666 30.46 -35.20 -6.73
C GLU A 666 29.00 -35.35 -6.28
N ASP A 667 28.60 -34.62 -5.22
CA ASP A 667 27.22 -34.59 -4.74
C ASP A 667 26.26 -34.09 -5.83
N LEU A 668 26.65 -33.06 -6.60
CA LEU A 668 25.88 -32.58 -7.75
C LEU A 668 25.79 -33.65 -8.86
N ARG A 669 26.85 -34.42 -9.13
CA ARG A 669 26.79 -35.51 -10.13
C ARG A 669 25.85 -36.63 -9.70
N VAL A 670 25.79 -36.93 -8.40
CA VAL A 670 24.87 -37.93 -7.85
C VAL A 670 23.42 -37.48 -7.96
N LEU A 671 23.14 -36.20 -7.69
CA LEU A 671 21.79 -35.62 -7.81
C LEU A 671 21.34 -35.46 -9.26
N ASP A 672 22.28 -35.32 -10.20
CA ASP A 672 22.05 -35.07 -11.62
C ASP A 672 21.03 -33.93 -11.86
N PRO A 673 21.27 -32.72 -11.33
CA PRO A 673 20.31 -31.63 -11.43
C PRO A 673 20.28 -31.02 -12.84
N ASP A 674 19.12 -30.54 -13.26
CA ASP A 674 18.98 -29.73 -14.47
C ASP A 674 19.37 -28.26 -14.17
N ILE A 675 19.04 -27.75 -12.98
CA ILE A 675 19.30 -26.36 -12.58
C ILE A 675 20.01 -26.34 -11.22
N VAL A 676 21.07 -25.53 -11.09
CA VAL A 676 21.85 -25.37 -9.86
C VAL A 676 21.87 -23.91 -9.43
N PHE A 677 21.35 -23.61 -8.25
CA PHE A 677 21.41 -22.29 -7.63
C PHE A 677 22.65 -22.16 -6.75
N VAL A 678 23.57 -21.29 -7.14
CA VAL A 678 24.84 -21.04 -6.43
C VAL A 678 24.70 -19.80 -5.55
N CYS A 679 24.72 -20.01 -4.23
CA CYS A 679 24.34 -19.00 -3.23
C CYS A 679 25.52 -18.58 -2.34
N LEU A 680 26.68 -18.33 -2.97
CA LEU A 680 27.92 -17.89 -2.30
C LEU A 680 28.10 -16.37 -2.26
N GLY A 681 27.23 -15.65 -2.98
CA GLY A 681 27.28 -14.21 -3.17
C GLY A 681 28.25 -13.82 -4.29
N ALA A 682 27.88 -12.79 -5.05
CA ALA A 682 28.74 -12.24 -6.10
C ALA A 682 29.97 -11.51 -5.50
N PRO A 683 31.16 -11.64 -6.11
CA PRO A 683 31.48 -12.41 -7.33
C PRO A 683 31.90 -13.87 -7.07
N LYS A 684 31.90 -14.36 -5.82
CA LYS A 684 32.42 -15.69 -5.48
C LYS A 684 31.67 -16.82 -6.19
N GLN A 685 30.35 -16.70 -6.32
CA GLN A 685 29.51 -17.71 -6.97
C GLN A 685 29.85 -17.88 -8.47
N GLU A 686 30.09 -16.79 -9.21
CA GLU A 686 30.47 -16.87 -10.62
C GLU A 686 31.92 -17.33 -10.81
N LEU A 687 32.83 -16.88 -9.93
CA LEU A 687 34.23 -17.31 -9.97
C LEU A 687 34.40 -18.79 -9.63
N TRP A 688 33.59 -19.32 -8.71
CA TRP A 688 33.59 -20.75 -8.40
C TRP A 688 33.15 -21.58 -9.61
N TYR A 689 32.10 -21.13 -10.32
CA TYR A 689 31.69 -21.76 -11.58
C TYR A 689 32.83 -21.77 -12.60
N LEU A 690 33.48 -20.62 -12.84
CA LEU A 690 34.59 -20.53 -13.80
C LEU A 690 35.73 -21.49 -13.47
N GLN A 691 36.10 -21.57 -12.19
CA GLN A 691 37.19 -22.42 -11.72
C GLN A 691 36.93 -23.90 -12.00
N TRP A 692 35.69 -24.35 -11.82
CA TRP A 692 35.33 -25.77 -11.83
C TRP A 692 34.54 -26.20 -13.07
N ARG A 693 34.29 -25.30 -14.03
CA ARG A 693 33.41 -25.50 -15.19
C ARG A 693 33.64 -26.80 -15.98
N GLU A 694 34.89 -27.26 -16.06
CA GLU A 694 35.24 -28.47 -16.82
C GLU A 694 34.85 -29.77 -16.09
N LEU A 695 34.64 -29.68 -14.78
CA LEU A 695 34.29 -30.81 -13.91
C LEU A 695 32.82 -30.79 -13.49
N LEU A 696 32.09 -29.69 -13.73
CA LEU A 696 30.69 -29.54 -13.36
C LEU A 696 29.77 -30.45 -14.20
N PRO A 697 28.73 -31.05 -13.60
CA PRO A 697 27.69 -31.77 -14.36
C PRO A 697 26.94 -30.83 -15.32
N PRO A 698 26.33 -31.38 -16.38
CA PRO A 698 25.57 -30.59 -17.36
C PRO A 698 24.29 -30.04 -16.72
N ALA A 699 24.32 -28.77 -16.32
CA ALA A 699 23.21 -28.06 -15.69
C ALA A 699 23.27 -26.56 -16.00
N LEU A 700 22.17 -25.86 -15.74
CA LEU A 700 22.13 -24.39 -15.71
C LEU A 700 22.51 -23.88 -14.32
N TYR A 701 23.64 -23.16 -14.23
CA TYR A 701 24.13 -22.55 -13.00
C TYR A 701 23.65 -21.10 -12.89
N ILE A 702 22.93 -20.79 -11.81
CA ILE A 702 22.35 -19.47 -11.56
C ILE A 702 22.95 -18.90 -10.27
N GLY A 703 23.61 -17.74 -10.39
CA GLY A 703 24.07 -16.99 -9.23
C GLY A 703 22.91 -16.34 -8.48
N ALA A 704 22.64 -16.76 -7.25
CA ALA A 704 21.45 -16.33 -6.51
C ALA A 704 21.71 -15.77 -5.11
N GLY A 705 22.96 -15.68 -4.65
CA GLY A 705 23.35 -14.96 -3.42
C GLY A 705 22.38 -15.16 -2.24
N ALA A 706 21.75 -14.08 -1.79
CA ALA A 706 20.83 -14.08 -0.65
C ALA A 706 19.42 -14.65 -0.94
N ALA A 707 19.17 -15.24 -2.12
CA ALA A 707 17.87 -15.83 -2.47
C ALA A 707 17.42 -16.90 -1.46
N VAL A 708 18.38 -17.67 -0.94
CA VAL A 708 18.14 -18.72 0.05
C VAL A 708 17.67 -18.14 1.38
N ASP A 709 18.22 -17.01 1.81
CA ASP A 709 17.81 -16.32 3.05
C ASP A 709 16.35 -15.83 2.97
N PHE A 710 15.90 -15.42 1.77
CA PHE A 710 14.50 -15.04 1.53
C PHE A 710 13.57 -16.26 1.48
N ALA A 711 13.99 -17.33 0.82
CA ALA A 711 13.21 -18.56 0.74
C ALA A 711 13.09 -19.25 2.11
N ALA A 712 14.13 -19.17 2.94
CA ALA A 712 14.14 -19.67 4.33
C ALA A 712 13.39 -18.77 5.32
N GLN A 713 12.78 -17.66 4.86
CA GLN A 713 12.05 -16.66 5.67
C GLN A 713 12.88 -16.00 6.79
N GLN A 714 14.22 -16.05 6.73
CA GLN A 714 15.07 -15.39 7.73
C GLN A 714 15.08 -13.87 7.57
N VAL A 715 14.93 -13.38 6.33
CA VAL A 715 14.93 -11.95 6.01
C VAL A 715 13.58 -11.55 5.42
N THR A 716 12.96 -10.52 6.00
CA THR A 716 11.64 -10.05 5.54
C THR A 716 11.80 -9.27 4.24
N ARG A 717 11.13 -9.73 3.17
CA ARG A 717 11.05 -8.99 1.89
C ARG A 717 10.46 -7.60 2.11
N ALA A 718 10.87 -6.65 1.26
CA ALA A 718 10.28 -5.32 1.27
C ALA A 718 8.77 -5.39 0.98
N PRO A 719 7.92 -4.55 1.59
CA PRO A 719 6.52 -4.43 1.20
C PRO A 719 6.35 -4.27 -0.32
N VAL A 720 5.32 -4.88 -0.90
CA VAL A 720 5.05 -4.86 -2.36
C VAL A 720 5.04 -3.44 -2.93
N VAL A 721 4.59 -2.46 -2.14
CA VAL A 721 4.63 -1.03 -2.52
C VAL A 721 6.06 -0.54 -2.70
N LEU A 722 6.98 -0.87 -1.79
CA LEU A 722 8.41 -0.51 -1.92
C LEU A 722 9.08 -1.25 -3.07
N GLN A 723 8.71 -2.52 -3.32
CA GLN A 723 9.20 -3.28 -4.48
C GLN A 723 8.76 -2.60 -5.80
N ARG A 724 7.46 -2.28 -5.94
CA ARG A 724 6.90 -1.57 -7.11
C ARG A 724 7.46 -0.15 -7.28
N LEU A 725 7.82 0.51 -6.17
CA LEU A 725 8.49 1.82 -6.20
C LEU A 725 9.98 1.71 -6.58
N GLY A 726 10.56 0.50 -6.64
CA GLY A 726 11.99 0.28 -6.84
C GLY A 726 12.84 0.73 -5.64
N LEU A 727 12.24 0.81 -4.45
CA LEU A 727 12.86 1.23 -3.18
C LEU A 727 13.21 0.03 -2.29
N GLU A 728 13.32 -1.15 -2.86
CA GLU A 728 13.73 -2.36 -2.14
C GLU A 728 15.11 -2.18 -1.46
N TRP A 729 15.99 -1.40 -2.08
CA TRP A 729 17.30 -1.06 -1.52
C TRP A 729 17.22 -0.23 -0.23
N THR A 730 16.23 0.66 -0.05
CA THR A 730 16.08 1.44 1.20
C THR A 730 15.61 0.56 2.35
N TRP A 731 14.73 -0.40 2.05
CA TRP A 731 14.28 -1.39 3.02
C TRP A 731 15.43 -2.29 3.48
N ARG A 732 16.28 -2.74 2.54
CA ARG A 732 17.50 -3.49 2.89
C ARG A 732 18.51 -2.64 3.66
N LEU A 733 18.73 -1.39 3.27
CA LEU A 733 19.64 -0.48 3.99
C LEU A 733 19.17 -0.25 5.44
N ALA A 734 17.86 -0.20 5.69
CA ALA A 734 17.31 -0.09 7.04
C ALA A 734 17.52 -1.35 7.87
N GLN A 735 17.50 -2.54 7.25
CA GLN A 735 17.74 -3.81 7.93
C GLN A 735 19.23 -4.07 8.19
N GLU A 736 20.10 -3.74 7.24
CA GLU A 736 21.56 -4.00 7.31
C GLU A 736 22.40 -2.73 7.05
N PRO A 737 22.26 -1.67 7.87
CA PRO A 737 22.90 -0.39 7.61
C PRO A 737 24.43 -0.50 7.55
N ARG A 738 25.05 -1.29 8.43
CA ARG A 738 26.52 -1.44 8.48
C ARG A 738 27.09 -2.17 7.26
N ARG A 739 26.38 -3.18 6.72
CA ARG A 739 26.83 -4.00 5.59
C ARG A 739 26.61 -3.29 4.25
N LEU A 740 25.50 -2.56 4.11
CA LEU A 740 25.07 -1.98 2.84
C LEU A 740 25.42 -0.50 2.67
N ALA A 741 25.55 0.30 3.75
CA ALA A 741 25.83 1.73 3.62
C ALA A 741 27.14 2.01 2.88
N GLY A 742 28.20 1.24 3.13
CA GLY A 742 29.48 1.37 2.42
C GLY A 742 29.36 1.12 0.91
N ARG A 743 28.55 0.13 0.51
CA ARG A 743 28.28 -0.16 -0.91
C ARG A 743 27.52 1.00 -1.57
N TYR A 744 26.42 1.45 -0.96
CA TYR A 744 25.58 2.50 -1.55
C TYR A 744 26.23 3.89 -1.56
N LEU A 745 26.95 4.27 -0.49
CA LEU A 745 27.61 5.59 -0.39
C LEU A 745 28.86 5.70 -1.28
N ALA A 746 29.62 4.61 -1.47
CA ALA A 746 30.84 4.64 -2.29
C ALA A 746 30.62 4.27 -3.77
N LYS A 747 29.76 3.27 -4.06
CA LYS A 747 29.51 2.79 -5.43
C LYS A 747 28.33 3.51 -6.11
N GLY A 748 27.33 3.99 -5.35
CA GLY A 748 26.16 4.69 -5.88
C GLY A 748 26.48 5.92 -6.75
N PRO A 749 27.33 6.86 -6.30
CA PRO A 749 27.75 8.01 -7.10
C PRO A 749 28.50 7.63 -8.39
N ARG A 750 29.17 6.47 -8.43
CA ARG A 750 29.89 5.99 -9.61
C ARG A 750 28.93 5.43 -10.67
N PHE A 751 27.84 4.79 -10.25
CA PHE A 751 26.83 4.34 -11.21
C PHE A 751 26.17 5.51 -11.96
N LEU A 752 26.08 6.69 -11.35
CA LEU A 752 25.63 7.91 -12.04
C LEU A 752 26.54 8.32 -13.21
N TRP A 753 27.82 7.96 -13.19
CA TRP A 753 28.73 8.15 -14.32
C TRP A 753 28.43 7.19 -15.46
N VAL A 754 28.15 5.91 -15.16
CA VAL A 754 27.73 4.91 -16.15
C VAL A 754 26.43 5.34 -16.84
N ILE A 755 25.44 5.81 -16.06
CA ILE A 755 24.20 6.40 -16.59
C ILE A 755 24.51 7.54 -17.56
N GLY A 756 25.44 8.43 -17.21
CA GLY A 756 25.84 9.54 -18.06
C GLY A 756 26.45 9.17 -19.38
N ARG A 757 27.48 8.32 -19.33
CA ARG A 757 28.17 7.83 -20.52
C ARG A 757 27.20 7.13 -21.48
N SER A 758 26.28 6.35 -20.91
CA SER A 758 25.23 5.65 -21.68
C SER A 758 24.26 6.62 -22.36
N LEU A 759 23.90 7.74 -21.70
CA LEU A 759 22.92 8.71 -22.23
C LEU A 759 23.51 9.78 -23.17
N LEU A 760 24.81 10.09 -23.10
CA LEU A 760 25.45 11.19 -23.83
C LEU A 760 25.80 10.90 -25.29
N ARG A 761 26.09 9.64 -25.66
CA ARG A 761 26.45 9.25 -27.04
C ARG A 761 25.27 8.76 -27.89
N ARG A 762 24.03 8.96 -27.44
CA ARG A 762 22.81 8.67 -28.22
C ARG A 762 22.80 9.37 -29.59
N ASP A 763 23.49 10.50 -29.71
CA ASP A 763 23.50 11.34 -30.90
C ASP A 763 24.49 10.89 -32.00
N GLY A 764 25.45 10.01 -31.71
CA GLY A 764 26.46 9.58 -32.70
C GLY A 764 25.96 8.46 -33.64
N ALA A 765 25.19 7.50 -33.12
CA ALA A 765 24.74 6.35 -33.91
C ALA A 765 23.58 6.67 -34.87
N GLN A 766 22.93 7.83 -34.71
CA GLN A 766 21.83 8.27 -35.56
C GLN A 766 22.29 9.18 -36.72
N GLN A 767 23.56 9.60 -36.75
CA GLN A 767 24.13 10.41 -37.84
C GLN A 767 24.63 9.57 -39.03
N ASP A 768 25.04 8.32 -38.82
CA ASP A 768 25.56 7.46 -39.92
C ASP A 768 24.47 6.78 -40.76
N TYR A 769 23.18 6.98 -40.45
CA TYR A 769 22.05 6.38 -41.19
C TYR A 769 21.26 7.38 -42.07
N ARG A 770 21.84 8.57 -42.31
CA ARG A 770 21.36 9.53 -43.34
C ARG A 770 22.45 9.84 -44.37
N GLY A 771 23.23 8.84 -44.75
CA GLY A 771 24.12 8.84 -45.92
C GLY A 771 23.51 8.01 -47.03
#